data_AF-A0A137P820-F1
#
_entry.id   AF-A0A137P820-F1
#
_cell.length_a   1.000
_cell.length_b   1.000
_cell.length_c   1.000
_cell.angle_alpha   90.00
_cell.angle_beta   90.00
_cell.angle_gamma   90.00
#
_symmetry.space_group_name_H-M   'P 1'
#
loop_
_entity.id
_entity.type
_entity.pdbx_description
1 polymer ?
#
loop_
_entity_poly.entity_id
_entity_poly.type
_entity_poly.pdbx_seq_one_letter_code
_entity_poly.pdbx_strand_id
1 'polypeptide(L)'
;MDSTNTSTTNVSTAASKINNEREGGNLITDLINNLQIENEDNFDRWKLEEVLLKELSSLETANIDAVVTTDSQVNQILNGVDKTLEALDLVDSWLTVYKTELDGLSDDIFQIQTLNEMLQVQSKNQLDLLKELELVLGKTAVPNDLSDVLGKAHFDSEAEMKSIMLAAASLQRCLKTKYDDGTASMKAVNEQIDLTSLQSSNFSTRCFEYLKVMFAFQVDTSLNGAAKGGKLRIDMKSIKQELCKYRGLTLWLKEMDPRRHAELQVSYTGAISKIYSSEYRHLAQTFQSLASIRKSVRSEGADYLFSHDSSNRSKLGPSLHKRSNSDLASDNRTPPEIVIGQVLNIVIPDVIKEQNFFCLLFHIGLNPDSDFQTFVDNLAENTTLSDSDLFDLKNISKDIRIRKKLSENMTRMFDILPQELAELSEMLNHQDPTLLIPLLTKLELFLEKTQDTNQEFLFSILQSLVKRSRDQFDLFIEEQVRAIKDSHLTVKKRSGILSFFRPFPVLLGRLENFLGNSQTQIRDQVNKAYKKIILVMFENLEASARASEAGGHDEKEQLNLHVITLENMHHFYSETRGFNKNPIISQFNKQSKEAYEHHLNLYTQNIINRPLKRLQEFFDGIESLLKSTSAEEVTYHVSYNKQSLKSIIKTHPAEDIRKGIHNMYKRVLKHMGEEERLLQVVWRNIQQSFLDEYTRYTKLIATCYGESN
;
A
#
# COMPACT_ATOMS: atom_id res chain seq x y z
N MET A 1 42.26 -53.85 58.24
CA MET A 1 42.94 -54.94 58.95
C MET A 1 42.93 -54.56 60.40
N ASP A 2 42.12 -55.28 61.16
CA ASP A 2 41.95 -55.11 62.60
C ASP A 2 43.26 -55.32 63.33
N SER A 3 43.52 -54.45 64.31
CA SER A 3 44.47 -54.70 65.39
C SER A 3 43.67 -54.93 66.66
N THR A 4 43.74 -56.13 67.25
CA THR A 4 43.68 -56.35 68.71
C THR A 4 43.76 -57.85 69.04
N ASN A 5 44.74 -58.20 69.87
CA ASN A 5 44.76 -59.25 70.91
C ASN A 5 46.23 -59.71 71.10
N THR A 6 46.83 -59.83 72.27
CA THR A 6 46.37 -59.81 73.67
C THR A 6 47.64 -59.87 74.52
N SER A 7 47.75 -58.99 75.51
CA SER A 7 48.62 -59.18 76.68
C SER A 7 47.94 -60.15 77.64
N THR A 8 48.64 -61.16 78.16
CA THR A 8 48.47 -61.80 79.50
C THR A 8 49.16 -63.16 79.54
N THR A 9 50.27 -63.29 80.28
CA THR A 9 50.63 -64.44 81.17
C THR A 9 52.07 -64.33 81.66
N ASN A 10 52.29 -63.49 82.66
CA ASN A 10 53.24 -63.79 83.72
C ASN A 10 52.48 -64.54 84.84
N VAL A 11 53.20 -65.22 85.74
CA VAL A 11 52.75 -65.78 87.03
C VAL A 11 52.35 -67.27 87.03
N SER A 12 53.37 -68.13 87.04
CA SER A 12 53.40 -69.50 87.59
C SER A 12 54.83 -70.01 87.38
N THR A 13 55.65 -70.45 88.33
CA THR A 13 55.46 -70.80 89.73
C THR A 13 56.87 -70.92 90.32
N ALA A 14 57.26 -69.95 91.13
CA ALA A 14 58.51 -69.91 91.89
C ALA A 14 58.34 -70.54 93.30
N ALA A 15 57.57 -71.63 93.42
CA ALA A 15 57.06 -72.14 94.69
C ALA A 15 57.59 -73.54 95.09
N SER A 16 58.89 -73.84 94.91
CA SER A 16 59.42 -75.16 95.33
C SER A 16 60.83 -75.17 95.96
N LYS A 17 61.32 -74.05 96.51
CA LYS A 17 62.60 -74.01 97.26
C LYS A 17 62.48 -73.36 98.64
N ILE A 18 61.56 -73.87 99.46
CA ILE A 18 61.53 -73.63 100.91
C ILE A 18 61.39 -75.00 101.58
N ASN A 19 62.51 -75.72 101.67
CA ASN A 19 62.71 -76.86 102.59
C ASN A 19 64.22 -77.10 102.66
N ASN A 20 64.91 -76.06 103.13
CA ASN A 20 66.23 -76.17 103.71
C ASN A 20 66.06 -76.72 105.15
N GLU A 21 67.15 -77.21 105.74
CA GLU A 21 67.33 -77.30 107.20
C GLU A 21 66.64 -78.48 107.93
N ARG A 22 67.15 -79.71 107.77
CA ARG A 22 66.98 -80.75 108.81
C ARG A 22 68.08 -81.81 108.95
N GLU A 23 69.19 -81.73 108.21
CA GLU A 23 70.25 -82.76 108.26
C GLU A 23 71.51 -82.36 109.06
N GLY A 24 71.64 -81.12 109.54
CA GLY A 24 72.83 -80.67 110.31
C GLY A 24 72.87 -81.14 111.78
N GLY A 25 71.78 -81.69 112.31
CA GLY A 25 71.64 -82.04 113.73
C GLY A 25 72.31 -83.34 114.17
N ASN A 26 72.80 -84.17 113.24
CA ASN A 26 73.34 -85.50 113.57
C ASN A 26 74.86 -85.55 113.81
N LEU A 27 75.62 -84.53 113.38
CA LEU A 27 77.09 -84.53 113.43
C LEU A 27 77.67 -84.31 114.86
N ILE A 28 76.97 -83.57 115.72
CA ILE A 28 77.46 -83.26 117.07
C ILE A 28 77.27 -84.44 118.03
N THR A 29 76.22 -85.24 117.84
CA THR A 29 75.97 -86.49 118.58
C THR A 29 76.94 -87.62 118.19
N ASP A 30 77.38 -87.66 116.93
CA ASP A 30 78.37 -88.65 116.47
C ASP A 30 79.81 -88.30 116.92
N LEU A 31 80.09 -87.03 117.21
CA LEU A 31 81.39 -86.60 117.77
C LEU A 31 81.55 -86.98 119.25
N ILE A 32 80.46 -87.04 120.01
CA ILE A 32 80.48 -87.36 121.45
C ILE A 32 80.55 -88.88 121.67
N ASN A 33 79.92 -89.69 120.82
CA ASN A 33 79.96 -91.16 120.94
C ASN A 33 81.29 -91.80 120.52
N ASN A 34 82.10 -91.14 119.68
CA ASN A 34 83.38 -91.69 119.20
C ASN A 34 84.58 -91.42 120.12
N LEU A 35 84.39 -90.74 121.25
CA LEU A 35 85.43 -90.50 122.24
C LEU A 35 85.02 -91.08 123.61
N GLN A 36 84.98 -92.42 123.70
CA GLN A 36 85.06 -93.09 125.01
C GLN A 36 86.44 -92.86 125.59
N ILE A 37 86.54 -92.00 126.60
CA ILE A 37 87.75 -91.82 127.40
C ILE A 37 87.47 -92.39 128.78
N GLU A 38 88.13 -93.50 129.10
CA GLU A 38 88.61 -93.85 130.45
C GLU A 38 89.62 -95.02 130.33
N ASN A 39 90.90 -94.71 130.04
CA ASN A 39 92.13 -95.35 130.59
C ASN A 39 93.43 -94.96 129.83
N GLU A 40 94.55 -95.14 130.55
CA GLU A 40 95.83 -94.42 130.57
C GLU A 40 96.78 -94.54 129.34
N ASP A 41 97.59 -93.48 129.18
CA ASP A 41 98.88 -93.38 128.45
C ASP A 41 98.94 -93.23 126.91
N ASN A 42 98.33 -92.17 126.34
CA ASN A 42 98.90 -91.26 125.29
C ASN A 42 97.77 -90.33 124.77
N PHE A 43 97.86 -89.00 124.94
CA PHE A 43 96.80 -88.08 124.47
C PHE A 43 97.37 -86.80 123.82
N ASP A 44 97.34 -86.75 122.48
CA ASP A 44 97.90 -85.67 121.67
C ASP A 44 96.92 -84.50 121.50
N ARG A 45 97.15 -83.40 122.25
CA ARG A 45 96.38 -82.14 122.18
C ARG A 45 96.32 -81.49 120.78
N TRP A 46 97.25 -81.80 119.89
CA TRP A 46 97.32 -81.23 118.53
C TRP A 46 96.10 -81.59 117.67
N LYS A 47 95.58 -82.82 117.78
CA LYS A 47 94.53 -83.31 116.88
C LYS A 47 93.17 -82.66 117.07
N LEU A 48 92.86 -82.15 118.27
CA LEU A 48 91.57 -81.51 118.56
C LEU A 48 91.52 -80.06 118.07
N GLU A 49 92.65 -79.35 118.14
CA GLU A 49 92.77 -77.95 117.71
C GLU A 49 92.70 -77.81 116.18
N GLU A 50 93.26 -78.78 115.44
CA GLU A 50 93.23 -78.83 113.98
C GLU A 50 91.82 -79.08 113.42
N VAL A 51 91.01 -79.89 114.11
CA VAL A 51 89.63 -80.21 113.68
C VAL A 51 88.68 -79.03 113.90
N LEU A 52 88.77 -78.36 115.06
CA LEU A 52 87.92 -77.20 115.36
C LEU A 52 88.21 -75.98 114.48
N LEU A 53 89.48 -75.73 114.12
CA LEU A 53 89.84 -74.63 113.20
C LEU A 53 89.35 -74.86 111.77
N LYS A 54 89.34 -76.11 111.32
CA LYS A 54 88.89 -76.47 109.97
C LYS A 54 87.38 -76.33 109.83
N GLU A 55 86.63 -76.63 110.89
CA GLU A 55 85.17 -76.56 110.88
C GLU A 55 84.64 -75.11 111.01
N LEU A 56 85.35 -74.25 111.77
CA LEU A 56 85.09 -72.81 111.83
C LEU A 56 85.30 -72.13 110.46
N SER A 57 86.41 -72.46 109.77
CA SER A 57 86.71 -71.96 108.41
C SER A 57 85.65 -72.38 107.38
N SER A 58 85.13 -73.59 107.49
CA SER A 58 84.07 -74.09 106.61
C SER A 58 82.75 -73.31 106.79
N LEU A 59 82.37 -73.02 108.03
CA LEU A 59 81.15 -72.27 108.36
C LEU A 59 81.23 -70.79 107.95
N GLU A 60 82.38 -70.13 108.14
CA GLU A 60 82.56 -68.74 107.68
C GLU A 60 82.49 -68.62 106.15
N THR A 61 83.02 -69.60 105.43
CA THR A 61 82.97 -69.63 103.96
C THR A 61 81.54 -69.83 103.44
N ALA A 62 80.76 -70.71 104.09
CA ALA A 62 79.37 -70.96 103.70
C ALA A 62 78.44 -69.76 103.98
N ASN A 63 78.68 -68.99 105.04
CA ASN A 63 77.88 -67.81 105.37
C ASN A 63 78.17 -66.63 104.41
N ILE A 64 79.44 -66.46 103.99
CA ILE A 64 79.83 -65.48 102.97
C ILE A 64 79.15 -65.80 101.63
N ASP A 65 79.10 -67.07 101.22
CA ASP A 65 78.45 -67.48 99.96
C ASP A 65 76.93 -67.26 99.97
N ALA A 66 76.25 -67.48 101.11
CA ALA A 66 74.80 -67.27 101.23
C ALA A 66 74.39 -65.79 101.13
N VAL A 67 75.17 -64.87 101.71
CA VAL A 67 74.91 -63.43 101.66
C VAL A 67 75.25 -62.85 100.27
N VAL A 68 76.37 -63.29 99.67
CA VAL A 68 76.78 -62.86 98.32
C VAL A 68 75.78 -63.31 97.25
N THR A 69 75.17 -64.49 97.41
CA THR A 69 74.15 -64.99 96.45
C THR A 69 72.79 -64.31 96.58
N THR A 70 72.38 -63.86 97.77
CA THR A 70 71.14 -63.08 97.94
C THR A 70 71.28 -61.64 97.46
N ASP A 71 72.41 -60.97 97.73
CA ASP A 71 72.69 -59.63 97.20
C ASP A 71 72.79 -59.61 95.67
N SER A 72 73.33 -60.67 95.07
CA SER A 72 73.41 -60.82 93.60
C SER A 72 72.02 -60.88 92.94
N GLN A 73 71.08 -61.64 93.52
CA GLN A 73 69.72 -61.77 92.98
C GLN A 73 68.89 -60.50 93.15
N VAL A 74 68.99 -59.82 94.30
CA VAL A 74 68.31 -58.54 94.53
C VAL A 74 68.83 -57.46 93.59
N ASN A 75 70.15 -57.39 93.37
CA ASN A 75 70.74 -56.46 92.40
C ASN A 75 70.32 -56.76 90.95
N GLN A 76 70.08 -58.03 90.57
CA GLN A 76 69.55 -58.34 89.24
C GLN A 76 68.11 -57.88 89.06
N ILE A 77 67.26 -57.97 90.09
CA ILE A 77 65.87 -57.52 90.03
C ILE A 77 65.80 -55.98 90.01
N LEU A 78 66.58 -55.31 90.85
CA LEU A 78 66.70 -53.84 90.84
C LEU A 78 67.17 -53.33 89.48
N ASN A 79 68.21 -53.94 88.92
CA ASN A 79 68.71 -53.61 87.58
C ASN A 79 67.69 -53.95 86.48
N GLY A 80 66.83 -54.96 86.69
CA GLY A 80 65.70 -55.25 85.81
C GLY A 80 64.60 -54.18 85.88
N VAL A 81 64.25 -53.72 87.08
CA VAL A 81 63.27 -52.65 87.30
C VAL A 81 63.79 -51.33 86.72
N ASP A 82 65.05 -50.98 86.97
CA ASP A 82 65.69 -49.79 86.43
C ASP A 82 65.69 -49.80 84.90
N LYS A 83 66.00 -50.95 84.28
CA LYS A 83 65.90 -51.12 82.81
C LYS A 83 64.47 -50.99 82.28
N THR A 84 63.47 -51.47 83.02
CA THR A 84 62.07 -51.27 82.62
C THR A 84 61.60 -49.84 82.80
N LEU A 85 62.14 -49.13 83.80
CA LEU A 85 61.88 -47.71 84.05
C LEU A 85 62.52 -46.86 82.96
N GLU A 86 63.79 -47.13 82.60
CA GLU A 86 64.45 -46.52 81.44
C GLU A 86 63.69 -46.79 80.13
N ALA A 87 63.18 -48.01 79.94
CA ALA A 87 62.37 -48.33 78.76
C ALA A 87 61.02 -47.56 78.77
N LEU A 88 60.40 -47.36 79.93
CA LEU A 88 59.17 -46.58 80.06
C LEU A 88 59.41 -45.09 79.80
N ASP A 89 60.49 -44.53 80.35
CA ASP A 89 60.91 -43.14 80.12
C ASP A 89 61.25 -42.92 78.64
N LEU A 90 61.83 -43.91 77.97
CA LEU A 90 62.08 -43.87 76.53
C LEU A 90 60.76 -43.84 75.73
N VAL A 91 59.77 -44.64 76.14
CA VAL A 91 58.44 -44.67 75.50
C VAL A 91 57.67 -43.37 75.74
N ASP A 92 57.75 -42.79 76.95
CA ASP A 92 57.09 -41.52 77.26
C ASP A 92 57.77 -40.35 76.52
N SER A 93 59.10 -40.41 76.38
CA SER A 93 59.85 -39.51 75.50
C SER A 93 59.40 -39.64 74.04
N TRP A 94 59.27 -40.86 73.50
CA TRP A 94 58.76 -41.08 72.15
C TRP A 94 57.32 -40.61 71.97
N LEU A 95 56.43 -40.87 72.94
CA LEU A 95 55.05 -40.38 72.91
C LEU A 95 54.98 -38.86 72.96
N THR A 96 55.84 -38.22 73.74
CA THR A 96 55.93 -36.77 73.80
C THR A 96 56.41 -36.20 72.47
N VAL A 97 57.44 -36.81 71.86
CA VAL A 97 57.93 -36.42 70.52
C VAL A 97 56.82 -36.59 69.48
N TYR A 98 56.16 -37.75 69.41
CA TYR A 98 55.07 -37.99 68.46
C TYR A 98 53.88 -37.07 68.68
N LYS A 99 53.55 -36.72 69.94
CA LYS A 99 52.49 -35.76 70.25
C LYS A 99 52.86 -34.35 69.77
N THR A 100 54.09 -33.90 70.04
CA THR A 100 54.56 -32.60 69.54
C THR A 100 54.61 -32.56 68.01
N GLU A 101 54.99 -33.67 67.37
CA GLU A 101 54.94 -33.80 65.92
C GLU A 101 53.50 -33.78 65.39
N LEU A 102 52.55 -34.47 66.05
CA LEU A 102 51.13 -34.46 65.68
C LEU A 102 50.46 -33.11 65.86
N ASP A 103 50.77 -32.39 66.95
CA ASP A 103 50.25 -31.03 67.18
C ASP A 103 50.81 -30.06 66.13
N GLY A 104 52.11 -30.17 65.79
CA GLY A 104 52.70 -29.44 64.67
C GLY A 104 52.06 -29.77 63.32
N LEU A 105 51.80 -31.07 63.07
CA LEU A 105 51.17 -31.54 61.85
C LEU A 105 49.69 -31.12 61.77
N SER A 106 49.00 -30.95 62.90
CA SER A 106 47.64 -30.40 62.97
C SER A 106 47.60 -28.91 62.58
N ASP A 107 48.55 -28.12 63.08
CA ASP A 107 48.70 -26.71 62.68
C ASP A 107 49.05 -26.59 61.20
N ASP A 108 49.93 -27.46 60.68
CA ASP A 108 50.24 -27.54 59.26
C ASP A 108 49.01 -27.95 58.42
N ILE A 109 48.19 -28.92 58.87
CA ILE A 109 46.93 -29.32 58.22
C ILE A 109 45.96 -28.14 58.17
N PHE A 110 45.83 -27.37 59.25
CA PHE A 110 44.96 -26.19 59.28
C PHE A 110 45.42 -25.11 58.31
N GLN A 111 46.73 -24.85 58.22
CA GLN A 111 47.29 -23.94 57.23
C GLN A 111 47.04 -24.43 55.80
N ILE A 112 47.25 -25.72 55.53
CA ILE A 112 46.96 -26.34 54.22
C ILE A 112 45.48 -26.23 53.88
N GLN A 113 44.58 -26.47 54.83
CA GLN A 113 43.14 -26.35 54.61
C GLN A 113 42.72 -24.91 54.29
N THR A 114 43.24 -23.93 55.04
CA THR A 114 42.98 -22.51 54.80
C THR A 114 43.52 -22.06 53.44
N LEU A 115 44.73 -22.52 53.07
CA LEU A 115 45.30 -22.28 51.75
C LEU A 115 44.48 -22.93 50.63
N ASN A 116 43.98 -24.15 50.84
CA ASN A 116 43.12 -24.83 49.88
C ASN A 116 41.76 -24.14 49.73
N GLU A 117 41.15 -23.66 50.80
CA GLU A 117 39.91 -22.85 50.73
C GLU A 117 40.15 -21.56 49.95
N MET A 118 41.27 -20.87 50.22
CA MET A 118 41.67 -19.68 49.47
C MET A 118 41.90 -19.98 47.98
N LEU A 119 42.58 -21.09 47.66
CA LEU A 119 42.79 -21.57 46.29
C LEU A 119 41.48 -21.94 45.60
N GLN A 120 40.53 -22.55 46.30
CA GLN A 120 39.20 -22.86 45.75
C GLN A 120 38.41 -21.59 45.46
N VAL A 121 38.42 -20.62 46.36
CA VAL A 121 37.77 -19.32 46.14
C VAL A 121 38.44 -18.58 44.98
N GLN A 122 39.77 -18.59 44.91
CA GLN A 122 40.52 -18.01 43.79
C GLN A 122 40.16 -18.69 42.47
N SER A 123 40.16 -20.02 42.43
CA SER A 123 39.81 -20.80 41.24
C SER A 123 38.37 -20.54 40.77
N LYS A 124 37.42 -20.47 41.72
CA LYS A 124 36.03 -20.12 41.44
C LYS A 124 35.91 -18.70 40.88
N ASN A 125 36.56 -17.72 41.51
CA ASN A 125 36.56 -16.33 41.04
C ASN A 125 37.22 -16.21 39.66
N GLN A 126 38.29 -16.96 39.38
CA GLN A 126 38.93 -17.01 38.07
C GLN A 126 37.99 -17.59 37.01
N LEU A 127 37.27 -18.66 37.33
CA LEU A 127 36.26 -19.26 36.45
C LEU A 127 35.10 -18.30 36.16
N ASP A 128 34.58 -17.64 37.18
CA ASP A 128 33.47 -16.70 37.01
C ASP A 128 33.91 -15.42 36.27
N LEU A 129 35.13 -14.92 36.54
CA LEU A 129 35.73 -13.84 35.77
C LEU A 129 35.91 -14.23 34.30
N LEU A 130 36.38 -15.44 34.03
CA LEU A 130 36.58 -15.94 32.67
C LEU A 130 35.25 -16.03 31.91
N LYS A 131 34.17 -16.51 32.55
CA LYS A 131 32.83 -16.52 31.95
C LYS A 131 32.33 -15.11 31.62
N GLU A 132 32.53 -14.15 32.52
CA GLU A 132 32.11 -12.78 32.28
C GLU A 132 32.93 -12.15 31.14
N LEU A 133 34.23 -12.45 31.08
CA LEU A 133 35.13 -11.98 30.03
C LEU A 133 34.77 -12.60 28.67
N GLU A 134 34.43 -13.90 28.62
CA GLU A 134 33.91 -14.57 27.42
C GLU A 134 32.58 -13.97 26.97
N LEU A 135 31.69 -13.62 27.91
CA LEU A 135 30.40 -13.00 27.62
C LEU A 135 30.57 -11.57 27.08
N VAL A 136 31.49 -10.78 27.64
CA VAL A 136 31.84 -9.45 27.12
C VAL A 136 32.46 -9.59 25.74
N LEU A 137 33.46 -10.49 25.57
CA LEU A 137 34.13 -10.72 24.30
C LEU A 137 33.14 -11.18 23.21
N GLY A 138 32.23 -12.08 23.52
CA GLY A 138 31.19 -12.55 22.61
C GLY A 138 30.16 -11.46 22.24
N LYS A 139 29.96 -10.45 23.09
CA LYS A 139 29.11 -9.29 22.80
C LYS A 139 29.82 -8.19 22.01
N THR A 140 31.12 -7.99 22.22
CA THR A 140 31.90 -6.88 21.63
C THR A 140 32.66 -7.25 20.36
N ALA A 141 33.09 -8.51 20.20
CA ALA A 141 33.97 -8.90 19.12
C ALA A 141 33.18 -9.46 17.94
N VAL A 142 33.26 -8.78 16.80
CA VAL A 142 32.93 -9.38 15.50
C VAL A 142 34.12 -10.28 15.11
N PRO A 143 33.90 -11.58 14.83
CA PRO A 143 34.96 -12.46 14.33
C PRO A 143 35.69 -11.83 13.13
N ASN A 144 37.02 -11.89 13.13
CA ASN A 144 37.86 -11.29 12.07
C ASN A 144 37.48 -11.81 10.67
N ASP A 145 37.03 -13.05 10.57
CA ASP A 145 36.54 -13.66 9.32
C ASP A 145 35.33 -12.90 8.74
N LEU A 146 34.43 -12.40 9.58
CA LEU A 146 33.25 -11.63 9.15
C LEU A 146 33.63 -10.19 8.76
N SER A 147 34.64 -9.60 9.42
CA SER A 147 35.20 -8.31 9.02
C SER A 147 35.83 -8.39 7.63
N ASP A 148 36.53 -9.48 7.33
CA ASP A 148 37.14 -9.72 6.02
C ASP A 148 36.09 -9.90 4.92
N VAL A 149 34.97 -10.58 5.21
CA VAL A 149 33.83 -10.67 4.30
C VAL A 149 33.26 -9.28 3.97
N LEU A 150 33.03 -8.43 4.97
CA LEU A 150 32.50 -7.07 4.76
C LEU A 150 33.47 -6.18 3.97
N GLY A 151 34.78 -6.35 4.18
CA GLY A 151 35.82 -5.59 3.49
C GLY A 151 36.08 -6.03 2.04
N LYS A 152 36.01 -7.34 1.75
CA LYS A 152 36.52 -7.91 0.49
C LYS A 152 35.44 -8.50 -0.44
N ALA A 153 34.28 -8.93 0.06
CA ALA A 153 33.30 -9.70 -0.73
C ALA A 153 32.64 -8.89 -1.86
N HIS A 154 32.39 -9.49 -3.02
CA HIS A 154 31.79 -8.81 -4.16
C HIS A 154 30.26 -8.80 -4.06
N PHE A 155 29.64 -7.69 -4.42
CA PHE A 155 28.18 -7.54 -4.34
C PHE A 155 27.41 -8.20 -5.50
N ASP A 156 28.09 -8.73 -6.51
CA ASP A 156 27.46 -9.34 -7.70
C ASP A 156 26.96 -10.78 -7.48
N SER A 157 27.55 -11.52 -6.53
CA SER A 157 27.25 -12.94 -6.31
C SER A 157 26.15 -13.13 -5.27
N GLU A 158 25.10 -13.90 -5.59
CA GLU A 158 23.97 -14.16 -4.67
C GLU A 158 24.41 -14.92 -3.41
N ALA A 159 25.39 -15.83 -3.52
CA ALA A 159 25.94 -16.54 -2.39
C ALA A 159 26.76 -15.61 -1.47
N GLU A 160 27.55 -14.70 -2.05
CA GLU A 160 28.32 -13.71 -1.29
C GLU A 160 27.40 -12.66 -0.65
N MET A 161 26.31 -12.28 -1.32
CA MET A 161 25.29 -11.37 -0.75
C MET A 161 24.68 -11.93 0.53
N LYS A 162 24.33 -13.22 0.58
CA LYS A 162 23.82 -13.86 1.81
C LYS A 162 24.83 -13.77 2.95
N SER A 163 26.10 -14.08 2.67
CA SER A 163 27.18 -13.99 3.65
C SER A 163 27.42 -12.55 4.13
N ILE A 164 27.39 -11.57 3.22
CA ILE A 164 27.49 -10.13 3.54
C ILE A 164 26.33 -9.71 4.45
N MET A 165 25.10 -10.12 4.14
CA MET A 165 23.92 -9.76 4.93
C MET A 165 23.96 -10.34 6.34
N LEU A 166 24.43 -11.59 6.51
CA LEU A 166 24.63 -12.20 7.83
C LEU A 166 25.76 -11.53 8.63
N ALA A 167 26.87 -11.20 7.97
CA ALA A 167 27.98 -10.47 8.60
C ALA A 167 27.59 -9.04 8.99
N ALA A 168 26.77 -8.37 8.18
CA ALA A 168 26.22 -7.07 8.51
C ALA A 168 25.26 -7.17 9.71
N ALA A 169 24.42 -8.21 9.77
CA ALA A 169 23.51 -8.43 10.88
C ALA A 169 24.23 -8.64 12.22
N SER A 170 25.33 -9.42 12.23
CA SER A 170 26.16 -9.57 13.43
C SER A 170 26.85 -8.25 13.81
N LEU A 171 27.37 -7.49 12.85
CA LEU A 171 27.96 -6.17 13.10
C LEU A 171 26.95 -5.19 13.72
N GLN A 172 25.73 -5.14 13.20
CA GLN A 172 24.68 -4.28 13.76
C GLN A 172 24.27 -4.74 15.16
N ARG A 173 24.22 -6.05 15.43
CA ARG A 173 23.94 -6.56 16.77
C ARG A 173 24.99 -6.10 17.78
N CYS A 174 26.27 -6.16 17.43
CA CYS A 174 27.35 -5.64 18.28
C CYS A 174 27.17 -4.13 18.55
N LEU A 175 26.86 -3.34 17.52
CA LEU A 175 26.67 -1.89 17.67
C LEU A 175 25.40 -1.49 18.44
N LYS A 176 24.34 -2.29 18.40
CA LYS A 176 23.09 -2.04 19.14
C LYS A 176 23.09 -2.64 20.57
N THR A 177 24.12 -3.41 20.95
CA THR A 177 24.20 -4.02 22.28
C THR A 177 24.45 -2.95 23.34
N LYS A 178 23.62 -2.91 24.38
CA LYS A 178 23.80 -2.00 25.52
C LYS A 178 24.72 -2.65 26.56
N TYR A 179 25.73 -1.90 26.98
CA TYR A 179 26.65 -2.27 28.05
C TYR A 179 26.19 -1.62 29.36
N ASP A 180 26.47 -2.25 30.51
CA ASP A 180 26.29 -1.65 31.83
C ASP A 180 27.32 -0.52 32.06
N ASP A 181 27.00 0.42 32.97
CA ASP A 181 27.79 1.64 33.19
C ASP A 181 29.27 1.37 33.49
N GLY A 182 29.58 0.25 34.18
CA GLY A 182 30.95 -0.14 34.49
C GLY A 182 31.70 -0.65 33.25
N THR A 183 31.07 -1.51 32.47
CA THR A 183 31.66 -2.17 31.31
C THR A 183 31.73 -1.24 30.08
N ALA A 184 30.82 -0.27 29.96
CA ALA A 184 30.88 0.83 28.98
C ALA A 184 32.05 1.79 29.23
N SER A 185 32.50 1.94 30.49
CA SER A 185 33.63 2.80 30.84
C SER A 185 35.00 2.20 30.48
N MET A 186 35.05 0.90 30.16
CA MET A 186 36.31 0.22 29.84
C MET A 186 36.87 0.74 28.52
N LYS A 187 38.15 1.13 28.52
CA LYS A 187 38.84 1.62 27.33
C LYS A 187 38.85 0.62 26.18
N ALA A 188 39.06 -0.67 26.48
CA ALA A 188 39.07 -1.73 25.47
C ALA A 188 37.70 -1.91 24.78
N VAL A 189 36.60 -1.74 25.53
CA VAL A 189 35.24 -1.80 24.97
C VAL A 189 34.99 -0.60 24.06
N ASN A 190 35.41 0.61 24.48
CA ASN A 190 35.31 1.81 23.65
C ASN A 190 36.16 1.73 22.38
N GLU A 191 37.42 1.27 22.46
CA GLU A 191 38.29 1.06 21.29
C GLU A 191 37.67 0.04 20.32
N GLN A 192 37.00 -1.01 20.82
CA GLN A 192 36.31 -1.99 20.00
C GLN A 192 35.01 -1.45 19.38
N ILE A 193 34.25 -0.62 20.10
CA ILE A 193 33.08 0.10 19.57
C ILE A 193 33.51 1.06 18.46
N ASP A 194 34.62 1.78 18.64
CA ASP A 194 35.17 2.68 17.63
C ASP A 194 35.61 1.91 16.37
N LEU A 195 36.26 0.76 16.54
CA LEU A 195 36.66 -0.10 15.44
C LEU A 195 35.45 -0.65 14.67
N THR A 196 34.45 -1.17 15.37
CA THR A 196 33.21 -1.69 14.75
C THR A 196 32.39 -0.58 14.10
N SER A 197 32.37 0.62 14.66
CA SER A 197 31.79 1.82 14.06
C SER A 197 32.51 2.22 12.78
N LEU A 198 33.85 2.19 12.77
CA LEU A 198 34.65 2.44 11.58
C LEU A 198 34.39 1.39 10.48
N GLN A 199 34.34 0.10 10.85
CA GLN A 199 33.98 -0.99 9.93
C GLN A 199 32.58 -0.78 9.33
N SER A 200 31.61 -0.38 10.15
CA SER A 200 30.25 -0.05 9.70
C SER A 200 30.20 1.12 8.73
N SER A 201 30.97 2.18 9.00
CA SER A 201 31.08 3.36 8.12
C SER A 201 31.76 3.01 6.79
N ASN A 202 32.84 2.22 6.83
CA ASN A 202 33.54 1.75 5.63
C ASN A 202 32.64 0.86 4.77
N PHE A 203 31.94 -0.09 5.39
CA PHE A 203 30.98 -0.94 4.71
C PHE A 203 29.83 -0.14 4.10
N SER A 204 29.25 0.81 4.85
CA SER A 204 28.18 1.68 4.35
C SER A 204 28.63 2.55 3.17
N THR A 205 29.87 3.04 3.19
CA THR A 205 30.47 3.78 2.06
C THR A 205 30.59 2.89 0.83
N ARG A 206 31.12 1.68 1.00
CA ARG A 206 31.29 0.69 -0.07
C ARG A 206 29.95 0.26 -0.68
N CYS A 207 28.94 0.00 0.16
CA CYS A 207 27.58 -0.30 -0.29
C CYS A 207 26.98 0.86 -1.08
N PHE A 208 27.10 2.09 -0.57
CA PHE A 208 26.58 3.28 -1.25
C PHE A 208 27.21 3.47 -2.64
N GLU A 209 28.54 3.41 -2.74
CA GLU A 209 29.26 3.58 -4.01
C GLU A 209 28.88 2.51 -5.02
N TYR A 210 28.83 1.25 -4.59
CA TYR A 210 28.42 0.14 -5.45
C TYR A 210 26.96 0.29 -5.93
N LEU A 211 26.01 0.56 -5.03
CA LEU A 211 24.60 0.72 -5.39
C LEU A 211 24.38 1.91 -6.32
N LYS A 212 25.08 3.02 -6.08
CA LYS A 212 25.04 4.20 -6.94
C LYS A 212 25.50 3.87 -8.36
N VAL A 213 26.61 3.15 -8.49
CA VAL A 213 27.13 2.70 -9.80
C VAL A 213 26.19 1.68 -10.44
N MET A 214 25.69 0.72 -9.68
CA MET A 214 24.79 -0.33 -10.19
C MET A 214 23.46 0.27 -10.71
N PHE A 215 22.86 1.21 -9.99
CA PHE A 215 21.64 1.90 -10.44
C PHE A 215 21.87 2.67 -11.75
N ALA A 216 22.99 3.39 -11.86
CA ALA A 216 23.35 4.08 -13.10
C ALA A 216 23.62 3.09 -14.25
N PHE A 217 24.38 2.03 -13.98
CA PHE A 217 24.73 1.00 -14.95
C PHE A 217 23.51 0.28 -15.53
N GLN A 218 22.55 -0.11 -14.68
CA GLN A 218 21.32 -0.78 -15.12
C GLN A 218 20.45 0.11 -16.01
N VAL A 219 20.35 1.39 -15.65
CA VAL A 219 19.62 2.39 -16.44
C VAL A 219 20.30 2.63 -17.79
N ASP A 220 21.61 2.87 -17.80
CA ASP A 220 22.35 3.19 -19.02
C ASP A 220 22.42 1.98 -19.97
N THR A 221 22.56 0.76 -19.43
CA THR A 221 22.52 -0.48 -20.22
C THR A 221 21.17 -0.65 -20.90
N SER A 222 20.09 -0.38 -20.16
CA SER A 222 18.73 -0.50 -20.67
C SER A 222 18.40 0.55 -21.74
N LEU A 223 18.80 1.81 -21.53
CA LEU A 223 18.66 2.89 -22.50
C LEU A 223 19.44 2.61 -23.79
N ASN A 224 20.70 2.19 -23.67
CA ASN A 224 21.53 1.85 -24.82
C ASN A 224 21.03 0.62 -25.57
N GLY A 225 20.52 -0.38 -24.85
CA GLY A 225 19.91 -1.57 -25.42
C GLY A 225 18.65 -1.25 -26.22
N ALA A 226 17.78 -0.37 -25.70
CA ALA A 226 16.58 0.07 -26.39
C ALA A 226 16.89 0.89 -27.65
N ALA A 227 17.87 1.81 -27.57
CA ALA A 227 18.33 2.60 -28.70
C ALA A 227 18.89 1.73 -29.84
N LYS A 228 19.67 0.69 -29.51
CA LYS A 228 20.24 -0.25 -30.50
C LYS A 228 19.21 -1.23 -31.06
N GLY A 229 18.25 -1.65 -30.24
CA GLY A 229 17.24 -2.65 -30.61
C GLY A 229 15.98 -2.08 -31.27
N GLY A 230 15.86 -0.75 -31.38
CA GLY A 230 14.65 -0.10 -31.90
C GLY A 230 13.40 -0.33 -31.05
N LYS A 231 13.56 -0.75 -29.79
CA LYS A 231 12.44 -1.00 -28.88
C LYS A 231 11.91 0.34 -28.36
N LEU A 232 10.64 0.63 -28.61
CA LEU A 232 9.97 1.85 -28.15
C LEU A 232 9.77 1.92 -26.62
N ARG A 233 9.87 0.77 -25.94
CA ARG A 233 9.67 0.67 -24.48
C ARG A 233 10.65 -0.33 -23.88
N ILE A 234 11.16 0.03 -22.71
CA ILE A 234 12.13 -0.72 -21.94
C ILE A 234 11.37 -1.61 -20.95
N ASP A 235 11.82 -2.86 -20.78
CA ASP A 235 11.23 -3.76 -19.80
C ASP A 235 11.69 -3.40 -18.38
N MET A 236 10.88 -2.59 -17.70
CA MET A 236 11.13 -2.21 -16.31
C MET A 236 11.04 -3.38 -15.33
N LYS A 237 10.41 -4.50 -15.68
CA LYS A 237 10.27 -5.64 -14.76
C LYS A 237 11.62 -6.32 -14.51
N SER A 238 12.44 -6.49 -15.55
CA SER A 238 13.79 -7.06 -15.42
C SER A 238 14.68 -6.20 -14.52
N ILE A 239 14.70 -4.88 -14.76
CA ILE A 239 15.49 -3.95 -13.95
C ILE A 239 15.05 -4.03 -12.48
N LYS A 240 13.75 -4.01 -12.20
CA LYS A 240 13.22 -4.09 -10.83
C LYS A 240 13.59 -5.41 -10.15
N GLN A 241 13.56 -6.53 -10.86
CA GLN A 241 13.96 -7.83 -10.33
C GLN A 241 15.46 -7.88 -9.99
N GLU A 242 16.31 -7.31 -10.84
CA GLU A 242 17.75 -7.23 -10.58
C GLU A 242 18.07 -6.31 -9.40
N LEU A 243 17.38 -5.17 -9.31
CA LEU A 243 17.56 -4.21 -8.23
C LEU A 243 16.97 -4.68 -6.89
N CYS A 244 15.95 -5.55 -6.91
CA CYS A 244 15.31 -6.10 -5.72
C CYS A 244 16.31 -6.88 -4.83
N LYS A 245 17.34 -7.48 -5.44
CA LYS A 245 18.43 -8.18 -4.74
C LYS A 245 19.16 -7.32 -3.71
N TYR A 246 19.16 -6.00 -3.93
CA TYR A 246 19.86 -5.04 -3.09
C TYR A 246 18.98 -4.40 -2.01
N ARG A 247 17.71 -4.82 -1.89
CA ARG A 247 16.76 -4.31 -0.89
C ARG A 247 17.25 -4.47 0.55
N GLY A 248 18.07 -5.48 0.82
CA GLY A 248 18.72 -5.64 2.11
C GLY A 248 19.74 -4.54 2.40
N LEU A 249 20.61 -4.24 1.43
CA LEU A 249 21.65 -3.22 1.58
C LEU A 249 21.08 -1.81 1.72
N THR A 250 19.93 -1.53 1.09
CA THR A 250 19.24 -0.25 1.28
C THR A 250 18.62 -0.12 2.68
N LEU A 251 18.15 -1.22 3.28
CA LEU A 251 17.69 -1.24 4.67
C LEU A 251 18.84 -1.01 5.64
N TRP A 252 20.00 -1.65 5.38
CA TRP A 252 21.23 -1.39 6.14
C TRP A 252 21.58 0.10 6.15
N LEU A 253 21.62 0.72 4.97
CA LEU A 253 21.90 2.16 4.85
C LEU A 253 20.84 3.01 5.57
N LYS A 254 19.56 2.63 5.53
CA LYS A 254 18.50 3.37 6.23
C LYS A 254 18.74 3.43 7.74
N GLU A 255 19.20 2.34 8.34
CA GLU A 255 19.40 2.24 9.80
C GLU A 255 20.77 2.76 10.25
N MET A 256 21.84 2.49 9.49
CA MET A 256 23.22 2.79 9.89
C MET A 256 23.73 4.13 9.34
N ASP A 257 23.29 4.55 8.16
CA ASP A 257 23.64 5.86 7.57
C ASP A 257 22.48 6.50 6.78
N PRO A 258 21.56 7.18 7.49
CA PRO A 258 20.41 7.84 6.86
C PRO A 258 20.78 8.91 5.84
N ARG A 259 21.99 9.50 5.89
CA ARG A 259 22.43 10.53 4.94
C ARG A 259 22.71 9.90 3.59
N ARG A 260 23.54 8.85 3.55
CA ARG A 260 23.84 8.09 2.32
C ARG A 260 22.59 7.42 1.76
N HIS A 261 21.67 6.96 2.60
CA HIS A 261 20.37 6.45 2.16
C HIS A 261 19.55 7.51 1.40
N ALA A 262 19.49 8.74 1.91
CA ALA A 262 18.81 9.85 1.25
C ALA A 262 19.48 10.26 -0.07
N GLU A 263 20.81 10.29 -0.12
CA GLU A 263 21.56 10.54 -1.36
C GLU A 263 21.33 9.45 -2.41
N LEU A 264 21.24 8.19 -1.98
CA LEU A 264 20.98 7.06 -2.88
C LEU A 264 19.57 7.15 -3.48
N GLN A 265 18.56 7.58 -2.71
CA GLN A 265 17.22 7.84 -3.23
C GLN A 265 17.24 8.89 -4.34
N VAL A 266 17.97 9.99 -4.15
CA VAL A 266 18.11 11.04 -5.16
C VAL A 266 18.79 10.49 -6.41
N SER A 267 19.88 9.72 -6.25
CA SER A 267 20.58 9.10 -7.38
C SER A 267 19.68 8.14 -8.18
N TYR A 268 18.89 7.32 -7.48
CA TYR A 268 17.91 6.42 -8.12
C TYR A 268 16.84 7.21 -8.88
N THR A 269 16.21 8.21 -8.24
CA THR A 269 15.16 9.03 -8.86
C THR A 269 15.65 9.74 -10.12
N GLY A 270 16.88 10.29 -10.10
CA GLY A 270 17.47 10.96 -11.25
C GLY A 270 17.87 10.02 -12.38
N ALA A 271 18.30 8.78 -12.08
CA ALA A 271 18.61 7.79 -13.10
C ALA A 271 17.33 7.31 -13.80
N ILE A 272 16.32 6.90 -13.04
CA ILE A 272 15.05 6.36 -13.55
C ILE A 272 14.23 7.43 -14.28
N SER A 273 14.28 8.70 -13.84
CA SER A 273 13.65 9.83 -14.56
C SER A 273 14.09 9.92 -16.03
N LYS A 274 15.34 9.58 -16.36
CA LYS A 274 15.82 9.56 -17.75
C LYS A 274 15.06 8.54 -18.62
N ILE A 275 14.75 7.38 -18.06
CA ILE A 275 14.00 6.33 -18.76
C ILE A 275 12.57 6.81 -19.00
N TYR A 276 11.85 7.18 -17.95
CA TYR A 276 10.46 7.62 -18.08
C TYR A 276 10.34 8.88 -18.95
N SER A 277 11.31 9.80 -18.88
CA SER A 277 11.37 10.95 -19.76
C SER A 277 11.50 10.59 -21.24
N SER A 278 12.35 9.61 -21.55
CA SER A 278 12.49 9.10 -22.92
C SER A 278 11.21 8.40 -23.38
N GLU A 279 10.67 7.50 -22.57
CA GLU A 279 9.48 6.71 -22.91
C GLU A 279 8.23 7.58 -23.10
N TYR A 280 7.97 8.55 -22.22
CA TYR A 280 6.79 9.40 -22.32
C TYR A 280 6.86 10.41 -23.46
N ARG A 281 8.05 10.94 -23.78
CA ARG A 281 8.22 11.75 -25.01
C ARG A 281 7.94 10.92 -26.26
N HIS A 282 8.43 9.68 -26.31
CA HIS A 282 8.13 8.79 -27.44
C HIS A 282 6.65 8.40 -27.50
N LEU A 283 6.01 8.16 -26.36
CA LEU A 283 4.57 7.90 -26.27
C LEU A 283 3.75 9.10 -26.75
N ALA A 284 4.14 10.32 -26.36
CA ALA A 284 3.50 11.55 -26.82
C ALA A 284 3.70 11.75 -28.33
N GLN A 285 4.92 11.55 -28.86
CA GLN A 285 5.21 11.65 -30.29
C GLN A 285 4.43 10.63 -31.13
N THR A 286 4.37 9.37 -30.68
CA THR A 286 3.59 8.32 -31.37
C THR A 286 2.12 8.68 -31.38
N PHE A 287 1.57 9.15 -30.25
CA PHE A 287 0.20 9.64 -30.18
C PHE A 287 -0.05 10.83 -31.12
N GLN A 288 0.84 11.83 -31.14
CA GLN A 288 0.78 12.97 -32.04
C GLN A 288 0.83 12.53 -33.52
N SER A 289 1.65 11.53 -33.86
CA SER A 289 1.72 11.01 -35.24
C SER A 289 0.41 10.33 -35.66
N LEU A 290 -0.17 9.49 -34.79
CA LEU A 290 -1.44 8.81 -35.06
C LEU A 290 -2.61 9.79 -35.15
N ALA A 291 -2.58 10.83 -34.31
CA ALA A 291 -3.61 11.85 -34.23
C ALA A 291 -3.50 12.85 -35.41
N SER A 292 -2.29 13.24 -35.81
CA SER A 292 -2.05 14.15 -36.95
C SER A 292 -2.35 13.50 -38.31
N ILE A 293 -2.14 12.20 -38.48
CA ILE A 293 -2.58 11.46 -39.67
C ILE A 293 -4.11 11.59 -39.87
N ARG A 294 -4.88 11.80 -38.79
CA ARG A 294 -6.33 12.03 -38.86
C ARG A 294 -6.73 13.48 -39.14
N LYS A 295 -5.82 14.47 -39.05
CA LYS A 295 -6.11 15.87 -39.49
C LYS A 295 -6.46 15.95 -40.98
N SER A 296 -5.98 15.00 -41.80
CA SER A 296 -6.35 14.88 -43.22
C SER A 296 -7.85 14.60 -43.44
N VAL A 297 -8.52 13.95 -42.46
CA VAL A 297 -9.95 13.59 -42.52
C VAL A 297 -10.85 14.71 -41.97
N ARG A 298 -10.27 15.85 -41.54
CA ARG A 298 -11.04 17.05 -41.14
C ARG A 298 -11.75 17.71 -42.33
N SER A 299 -11.52 17.23 -43.56
CA SER A 299 -12.07 17.81 -44.78
C SER A 299 -13.55 17.48 -45.08
N GLU A 300 -14.24 16.65 -44.29
CA GLU A 300 -15.60 16.21 -44.67
C GLU A 300 -16.73 16.24 -43.62
N GLY A 301 -16.54 16.61 -42.34
CA GLY A 301 -17.70 16.60 -41.43
C GLY A 301 -17.49 17.10 -40.01
N ALA A 302 -17.63 18.42 -39.81
CA ALA A 302 -17.91 19.00 -38.49
C ALA A 302 -19.39 19.38 -38.38
N ASP A 303 -20.28 18.48 -38.81
CA ASP A 303 -21.74 18.71 -38.85
C ASP A 303 -22.37 18.90 -37.45
N TYR A 304 -21.59 18.76 -36.38
CA TYR A 304 -21.98 18.97 -34.98
C TYR A 304 -21.65 20.37 -34.43
N LEU A 305 -20.90 21.20 -35.15
CA LEU A 305 -20.57 22.58 -34.73
C LEU A 305 -21.69 23.55 -35.12
N PHE A 306 -21.97 24.52 -34.24
CA PHE A 306 -23.01 25.53 -34.46
C PHE A 306 -22.50 26.76 -35.22
N SER A 307 -21.17 26.89 -35.39
CA SER A 307 -20.55 27.97 -36.15
C SER A 307 -20.73 27.78 -37.66
N HIS A 308 -21.12 28.85 -38.35
CA HIS A 308 -21.36 28.85 -39.78
C HIS A 308 -20.06 29.25 -40.50
N ASP A 309 -19.21 28.29 -40.89
CA ASP A 309 -18.16 28.62 -41.86
C ASP A 309 -18.81 28.71 -43.25
N SER A 310 -19.41 29.86 -43.52
CA SER A 310 -20.15 30.17 -44.74
C SER A 310 -19.26 30.64 -45.89
N SER A 311 -17.96 30.30 -45.88
CA SER A 311 -17.02 30.82 -46.86
C SER A 311 -16.77 29.93 -48.09
N ASN A 312 -17.33 28.71 -48.20
CA ASN A 312 -17.15 27.92 -49.44
C ASN A 312 -18.16 26.79 -49.75
N ARG A 313 -19.41 26.83 -49.28
CA ARG A 313 -20.44 25.87 -49.73
C ARG A 313 -21.25 26.41 -50.90
N SER A 314 -20.61 26.57 -52.06
CA SER A 314 -21.32 26.70 -53.32
C SER A 314 -21.64 25.31 -53.90
N LYS A 315 -22.93 24.98 -53.91
CA LYS A 315 -23.57 23.90 -54.69
C LYS A 315 -23.14 22.47 -54.38
N LEU A 316 -23.90 21.80 -53.52
CA LEU A 316 -24.29 20.40 -53.76
C LEU A 316 -25.72 20.22 -53.23
N GLY A 317 -26.62 19.73 -54.09
CA GLY A 317 -28.04 19.59 -53.81
C GLY A 317 -28.37 18.49 -52.78
N PRO A 318 -29.66 18.31 -52.45
CA PRO A 318 -30.07 17.35 -51.43
C PRO A 318 -29.92 15.92 -51.98
N SER A 319 -28.94 15.17 -51.47
CA SER A 319 -28.83 13.73 -51.74
C SER A 319 -29.17 12.95 -50.48
N LEU A 320 -30.46 12.66 -50.31
CA LEU A 320 -30.91 11.44 -49.64
C LEU A 320 -30.68 10.28 -50.61
N HIS A 321 -29.54 9.58 -50.55
CA HIS A 321 -29.45 8.23 -51.11
C HIS A 321 -28.52 7.31 -50.31
N LYS A 322 -29.14 6.24 -49.82
CA LYS A 322 -28.63 4.87 -49.59
C LYS A 322 -27.10 4.71 -49.50
N ARG A 323 -26.66 4.35 -48.29
CA ARG A 323 -25.42 3.60 -48.04
C ARG A 323 -25.32 2.41 -49.02
N SER A 324 -24.41 2.51 -49.98
CA SER A 324 -23.87 1.39 -50.72
C SER A 324 -22.64 0.89 -49.96
N ASN A 325 -22.73 -0.34 -49.45
CA ASN A 325 -21.59 -1.10 -48.96
C ASN A 325 -20.65 -1.43 -50.13
N SER A 326 -19.68 -0.58 -50.41
CA SER A 326 -18.53 -0.93 -51.24
C SER A 326 -17.49 0.19 -51.22
N ASP A 327 -16.76 0.30 -50.11
CA ASP A 327 -15.38 0.80 -50.05
C ASP A 327 -14.78 0.39 -48.69
N LEU A 328 -14.71 -0.93 -48.48
CA LEU A 328 -14.01 -1.56 -47.37
C LEU A 328 -12.53 -1.74 -47.77
N ALA A 329 -11.83 -0.63 -48.00
CA ALA A 329 -10.37 -0.60 -48.01
C ALA A 329 -9.89 -0.22 -46.60
N SER A 330 -9.94 -1.21 -45.69
CA SER A 330 -9.12 -1.35 -44.48
C SER A 330 -8.61 -0.08 -43.76
N ASP A 331 -9.48 0.76 -43.21
CA ASP A 331 -9.05 1.69 -42.14
C ASP A 331 -9.02 0.95 -40.80
N ASN A 332 -8.10 -0.01 -40.66
CA ASN A 332 -7.81 -0.76 -39.43
C ASN A 332 -7.17 0.11 -38.33
N ARG A 333 -7.43 1.42 -38.31
CA ARG A 333 -6.82 2.36 -37.37
C ARG A 333 -7.72 2.54 -36.15
N THR A 334 -7.21 2.09 -34.99
CA THR A 334 -7.87 2.19 -33.68
C THR A 334 -8.40 3.62 -33.42
N PRO A 335 -9.69 3.80 -33.12
CA PRO A 335 -10.29 5.10 -32.84
C PRO A 335 -9.53 5.89 -31.76
N PRO A 336 -9.49 7.24 -31.84
CA PRO A 336 -8.74 8.06 -30.88
C PRO A 336 -9.22 7.84 -29.44
N GLU A 337 -10.51 7.61 -29.22
CA GLU A 337 -11.03 7.30 -27.87
C GLU A 337 -10.41 6.02 -27.27
N ILE A 338 -10.12 5.02 -28.09
CA ILE A 338 -9.49 3.77 -27.66
C ILE A 338 -8.01 4.02 -27.36
N VAL A 339 -7.33 4.79 -28.21
CA VAL A 339 -5.91 5.11 -28.03
C VAL A 339 -5.69 5.92 -26.75
N ILE A 340 -6.56 6.89 -26.44
CA ILE A 340 -6.52 7.63 -25.17
C ILE A 340 -6.58 6.67 -23.97
N GLY A 341 -7.53 5.72 -24.02
CA GLY A 341 -7.64 4.69 -23.00
C GLY A 341 -6.38 3.83 -22.87
N GLN A 342 -5.77 3.45 -24.00
CA GLN A 342 -4.52 2.67 -24.02
C GLN A 342 -3.34 3.42 -23.42
N VAL A 343 -3.17 4.71 -23.74
CA VAL A 343 -2.12 5.57 -23.19
C VAL A 343 -2.27 5.65 -21.67
N LEU A 344 -3.47 5.95 -21.15
CA LEU A 344 -3.70 6.01 -19.72
C LEU A 344 -3.52 4.66 -19.02
N ASN A 345 -3.94 3.56 -19.65
CA ASN A 345 -3.72 2.20 -19.16
C ASN A 345 -2.25 1.76 -19.17
N ILE A 346 -1.37 2.51 -19.84
CA ILE A 346 0.07 2.30 -19.81
C ILE A 346 0.70 3.16 -18.71
N VAL A 347 0.45 4.47 -18.77
CA VAL A 347 1.08 5.47 -17.90
C VAL A 347 0.71 5.24 -16.44
N ILE A 348 -0.58 5.06 -16.15
CA ILE A 348 -1.06 5.01 -14.75
C ILE A 348 -0.50 3.80 -14.00
N PRO A 349 -0.56 2.56 -14.54
CA PRO A 349 0.08 1.42 -13.89
C PRO A 349 1.60 1.57 -13.73
N ASP A 350 2.30 2.25 -14.65
CA ASP A 350 3.74 2.45 -14.52
C ASP A 350 4.09 3.34 -13.33
N VAL A 351 3.34 4.44 -13.13
CA VAL A 351 3.50 5.31 -11.96
C VAL A 351 3.24 4.53 -10.66
N ILE A 352 2.16 3.74 -10.61
CA ILE A 352 1.83 2.91 -9.43
C ILE A 352 2.95 1.90 -9.15
N LYS A 353 3.37 1.15 -10.18
CA LYS A 353 4.45 0.16 -10.09
C LYS A 353 5.77 0.77 -9.64
N GLU A 354 6.09 1.96 -10.11
CA GLU A 354 7.32 2.65 -9.72
C GLU A 354 7.24 3.13 -8.27
N GLN A 355 6.12 3.75 -7.87
CA GLN A 355 5.94 4.21 -6.51
C GLN A 355 6.04 3.06 -5.51
N ASN A 356 5.36 1.96 -5.80
CA ASN A 356 5.37 0.76 -4.96
C ASN A 356 6.77 0.15 -4.89
N PHE A 357 7.45 0.00 -6.03
CA PHE A 357 8.83 -0.49 -6.06
C PHE A 357 9.79 0.43 -5.29
N PHE A 358 9.69 1.74 -5.44
CA PHE A 358 10.49 2.70 -4.70
C PHE A 358 10.27 2.58 -3.19
N CYS A 359 9.02 2.44 -2.75
CA CYS A 359 8.69 2.23 -1.34
C CYS A 359 9.27 0.91 -0.81
N LEU A 360 9.25 -0.16 -1.61
CA LEU A 360 9.80 -1.47 -1.26
C LEU A 360 11.33 -1.46 -1.19
N LEU A 361 11.98 -0.89 -2.20
CA LEU A 361 13.43 -0.83 -2.31
C LEU A 361 14.03 0.03 -1.21
N PHE A 362 13.43 1.17 -0.86
CA PHE A 362 13.96 2.09 0.15
C PHE A 362 13.29 1.99 1.52
N HIS A 363 12.35 1.06 1.69
CA HIS A 363 11.59 0.83 2.93
C HIS A 363 10.90 2.11 3.43
N ILE A 364 10.18 2.79 2.53
CA ILE A 364 9.47 4.04 2.81
C ILE A 364 7.98 3.73 2.95
N GLY A 365 7.41 3.94 4.14
CA GLY A 365 5.96 3.83 4.38
C GLY A 365 5.36 2.42 4.35
N LEU A 366 6.07 1.42 3.81
CA LEU A 366 5.73 0.01 3.86
C LEU A 366 6.51 -0.63 5.02
N ASN A 367 5.80 -1.22 5.99
CA ASN A 367 6.33 -1.94 7.16
C ASN A 367 7.33 -1.12 8.01
N PRO A 368 6.86 -0.14 8.80
CA PRO A 368 7.72 0.65 9.69
C PRO A 368 8.45 -0.19 10.75
N ASP A 369 7.96 -1.40 11.06
CA ASP A 369 8.44 -2.26 12.15
C ASP A 369 9.41 -3.38 11.69
N SER A 370 9.80 -3.43 10.41
CA SER A 370 10.78 -4.43 9.94
C SER A 370 12.21 -3.94 10.17
N ASP A 371 12.80 -4.37 11.28
CA ASP A 371 14.22 -4.17 11.54
C ASP A 371 15.09 -5.00 10.57
N PHE A 372 16.29 -4.50 10.27
CA PHE A 372 17.27 -5.17 9.41
C PHE A 372 17.54 -6.62 9.84
N GLN A 373 17.54 -6.92 11.14
CA GLN A 373 17.73 -8.26 11.65
C GLN A 373 16.61 -9.23 11.19
N THR A 374 15.35 -8.83 11.36
CA THR A 374 14.18 -9.62 10.96
C THR A 374 14.09 -9.79 9.43
N PHE A 375 14.61 -8.80 8.69
CA PHE A 375 14.73 -8.89 7.23
C PHE A 375 15.71 -9.98 6.80
N VAL A 376 16.88 -10.04 7.46
CA VAL A 376 17.93 -11.03 7.19
C VAL A 376 17.46 -12.45 7.50
N ASP A 377 16.70 -12.63 8.58
CA ASP A 377 16.15 -13.93 8.96
C ASP A 377 15.18 -14.49 7.88
N ASN A 378 14.52 -13.61 7.12
CA ASN A 378 13.59 -13.96 6.03
C ASN A 378 14.11 -13.56 4.64
N LEU A 379 15.43 -13.66 4.41
CA LEU A 379 16.07 -13.13 3.20
C LEU A 379 15.48 -13.67 1.89
N ALA A 380 15.10 -14.96 1.85
CA ALA A 380 14.59 -15.62 0.65
C ALA A 380 13.26 -15.03 0.18
N GLU A 381 12.32 -14.80 1.10
CA GLU A 381 11.01 -14.22 0.78
C GLU A 381 11.13 -12.73 0.46
N ASN A 382 11.94 -12.01 1.24
CA ASN A 382 12.10 -10.56 1.13
C ASN A 382 12.81 -10.09 -0.14
N THR A 383 13.54 -11.00 -0.82
CA THR A 383 14.29 -10.72 -2.06
C THR A 383 13.47 -11.07 -3.31
N THR A 384 12.34 -11.76 -3.16
CA THR A 384 11.43 -12.04 -4.28
C THR A 384 10.47 -10.89 -4.52
N LEU A 385 10.24 -10.57 -5.79
CA LEU A 385 9.34 -9.50 -6.22
C LEU A 385 8.05 -10.12 -6.75
N SER A 386 6.94 -9.97 -6.02
CA SER A 386 5.64 -10.44 -6.50
C SER A 386 4.93 -9.38 -7.36
N ASP A 387 3.97 -9.79 -8.18
CA ASP A 387 3.15 -8.82 -8.92
C ASP A 387 2.22 -8.02 -7.97
N SER A 388 1.74 -8.60 -6.86
CA SER A 388 0.96 -7.88 -5.84
C SER A 388 1.76 -6.74 -5.18
N ASP A 389 3.07 -6.93 -5.00
CA ASP A 389 3.96 -5.89 -4.48
C ASP A 389 4.03 -4.67 -5.39
N LEU A 390 3.92 -4.87 -6.70
CA LEU A 390 4.05 -3.81 -7.70
C LEU A 390 2.71 -3.16 -8.07
N PHE A 391 1.66 -3.94 -8.26
CA PHE A 391 0.42 -3.44 -8.89
C PHE A 391 -0.65 -3.03 -7.88
N ASP A 392 -0.64 -3.58 -6.67
CA ASP A 392 -1.72 -3.32 -5.71
C ASP A 392 -1.62 -1.91 -5.15
N LEU A 393 -2.78 -1.27 -5.06
CA LEU A 393 -2.93 0.01 -4.39
C LEU A 393 -2.73 -0.20 -2.89
N LYS A 394 -1.80 0.56 -2.30
CA LYS A 394 -1.46 0.45 -0.88
C LYS A 394 -2.19 1.53 -0.09
N ASN A 395 -2.46 1.23 1.18
CA ASN A 395 -3.14 2.14 2.09
C ASN A 395 -2.33 3.42 2.34
N ILE A 396 -3.02 4.52 2.56
CA ILE A 396 -2.40 5.80 2.91
C ILE A 396 -1.60 5.68 4.22
N SER A 397 -0.36 6.18 4.22
CA SER A 397 0.45 6.24 5.44
C SER A 397 -0.10 7.31 6.38
N LYS A 398 -0.15 7.04 7.69
CA LYS A 398 -0.57 8.04 8.69
C LYS A 398 0.43 9.19 8.83
N ASP A 399 1.71 8.95 8.55
CA ASP A 399 2.79 9.94 8.70
C ASP A 399 2.85 10.91 7.51
N ILE A 400 2.55 12.17 7.77
CA ILE A 400 2.58 13.27 6.79
C ILE A 400 3.97 13.44 6.16
N ARG A 401 5.05 13.22 6.93
CA ARG A 401 6.43 13.40 6.44
C ARG A 401 6.77 12.37 5.37
N ILE A 402 6.36 11.12 5.58
CA ILE A 402 6.53 10.04 4.62
C ILE A 402 5.76 10.35 3.33
N ARG A 403 4.51 10.81 3.44
CA ARG A 403 3.69 11.17 2.28
C ARG A 403 4.31 12.30 1.46
N LYS A 404 4.76 13.37 2.13
CA LYS A 404 5.45 14.49 1.48
C LYS A 404 6.74 14.04 0.79
N LYS A 405 7.58 13.26 1.47
CA LYS A 405 8.82 12.73 0.91
C LYS A 405 8.58 11.81 -0.28
N LEU A 406 7.54 10.98 -0.24
CA LEU A 406 7.17 10.13 -1.36
C LEU A 406 6.74 10.97 -2.57
N SER A 407 5.86 11.95 -2.35
CA SER A 407 5.41 12.87 -3.40
C SER A 407 6.55 13.66 -4.04
N GLU A 408 7.52 14.15 -3.24
CA GLU A 408 8.71 14.84 -3.75
C GLU A 408 9.58 13.93 -4.63
N ASN A 409 9.80 12.67 -4.23
CA ASN A 409 10.59 11.73 -5.03
C ASN A 409 9.85 11.31 -6.31
N MET A 410 8.53 11.09 -6.24
CA MET A 410 7.71 10.81 -7.42
C MET A 410 7.72 12.00 -8.39
N THR A 411 7.68 13.23 -7.88
CA THR A 411 7.81 14.44 -8.70
C THR A 411 9.15 14.52 -9.41
N ARG A 412 10.24 14.06 -8.79
CA ARG A 412 11.56 13.99 -9.46
C ARG A 412 11.63 12.87 -10.50
N MET A 413 11.02 11.72 -10.25
CA MET A 413 11.01 10.59 -11.19
C MET A 413 10.16 10.87 -12.43
N PHE A 414 9.04 11.56 -12.25
CA PHE A 414 8.00 11.79 -13.26
C PHE A 414 7.83 13.28 -13.56
N ASP A 415 8.92 14.03 -13.55
CA ASP A 415 8.93 15.50 -13.73
C ASP A 415 8.29 15.94 -15.05
N ILE A 416 8.51 15.19 -16.13
CA ILE A 416 7.94 15.48 -17.45
C ILE A 416 6.47 15.08 -17.60
N LEU A 417 5.99 14.15 -16.77
CA LEU A 417 4.68 13.52 -16.96
C LEU A 417 3.51 14.51 -16.93
N PRO A 418 3.43 15.47 -15.98
CA PRO A 418 2.37 16.48 -15.96
C PRO A 418 2.32 17.30 -17.26
N GLN A 419 3.48 17.65 -17.81
CA GLN A 419 3.57 18.44 -19.04
C GLN A 419 3.05 17.63 -20.24
N GLU A 420 3.54 16.40 -20.42
CA GLU A 420 3.14 15.54 -21.56
C GLU A 420 1.64 15.23 -21.55
N LEU A 421 1.05 14.99 -20.38
CA LEU A 421 -0.39 14.78 -20.24
C LEU A 421 -1.20 16.06 -20.55
N ALA A 422 -0.69 17.23 -20.14
CA ALA A 422 -1.34 18.51 -20.44
C ALA A 422 -1.28 18.83 -21.94
N GLU A 423 -0.13 18.59 -22.59
CA GLU A 423 0.05 18.73 -24.03
C GLU A 423 -0.84 17.75 -24.82
N LEU A 424 -1.00 16.52 -24.31
CA LEU A 424 -1.94 15.55 -24.88
C LEU A 424 -3.38 16.06 -24.84
N SER A 425 -3.84 16.58 -23.70
CA SER A 425 -5.19 17.12 -23.56
C SER A 425 -5.43 18.34 -24.46
N GLU A 426 -4.47 19.25 -24.53
CA GLU A 426 -4.53 20.43 -25.41
C GLU A 426 -4.55 20.05 -26.89
N MET A 427 -3.73 19.08 -27.29
CA MET A 427 -3.72 18.57 -28.65
C MET A 427 -5.07 17.92 -29.02
N LEU A 428 -5.67 17.14 -28.11
CA LEU A 428 -7.00 16.58 -28.31
C LEU A 428 -8.05 17.67 -28.49
N ASN A 429 -8.02 18.70 -27.63
CA ASN A 429 -8.94 19.83 -27.73
C ASN A 429 -8.82 20.57 -29.09
N HIS A 430 -7.58 20.80 -29.57
CA HIS A 430 -7.36 21.44 -30.87
C HIS A 430 -7.81 20.61 -32.07
N GLN A 431 -7.72 19.28 -31.96
CA GLN A 431 -8.21 18.37 -33.01
C GLN A 431 -9.73 18.28 -33.02
N ASP A 432 -10.31 17.95 -31.87
CA ASP A 432 -11.74 17.82 -31.70
C ASP A 432 -12.09 17.93 -30.19
N PRO A 433 -12.75 19.02 -29.77
CA PRO A 433 -13.13 19.22 -28.37
C PRO A 433 -14.01 18.10 -27.79
N THR A 434 -14.74 17.34 -28.62
CA THR A 434 -15.57 16.21 -28.14
C THR A 434 -14.72 15.03 -27.65
N LEU A 435 -13.45 14.93 -28.05
CA LEU A 435 -12.52 13.90 -27.57
C LEU A 435 -12.05 14.14 -26.12
N LEU A 436 -12.35 15.30 -25.54
CA LEU A 436 -12.15 15.54 -24.11
C LEU A 436 -13.07 14.67 -23.25
N ILE A 437 -14.25 14.27 -23.75
CA ILE A 437 -15.20 13.43 -23.01
C ILE A 437 -14.66 12.01 -22.71
N PRO A 438 -14.17 11.24 -23.69
CA PRO A 438 -13.59 9.92 -23.39
C PRO A 438 -12.34 10.04 -22.50
N LEU A 439 -11.52 11.09 -22.65
CA LEU A 439 -10.40 11.38 -21.76
C LEU A 439 -10.88 11.59 -20.32
N LEU A 440 -11.80 12.53 -20.10
CA LEU A 440 -12.39 12.85 -18.78
C LEU A 440 -13.05 11.63 -18.14
N THR A 441 -13.79 10.85 -18.93
CA THR A 441 -14.43 9.61 -18.45
C THR A 441 -13.40 8.63 -17.89
N LYS A 442 -12.29 8.41 -18.60
CA LYS A 442 -11.22 7.52 -18.13
C LYS A 442 -10.48 8.08 -16.93
N LEU A 443 -10.14 9.37 -16.94
CA LEU A 443 -9.43 10.02 -15.84
C LEU A 443 -10.25 9.99 -14.54
N GLU A 444 -11.55 10.25 -14.60
CA GLU A 444 -12.44 10.20 -13.43
C GLU A 444 -12.56 8.79 -12.86
N LEU A 445 -12.65 7.76 -13.71
CA LEU A 445 -12.61 6.35 -13.26
C LEU A 445 -11.29 6.00 -12.57
N PHE A 446 -10.17 6.58 -13.00
CA PHE A 446 -8.88 6.38 -12.33
C PHE A 446 -8.77 7.16 -11.03
N LEU A 447 -9.30 8.38 -10.97
CA LEU A 447 -9.35 9.17 -9.73
C LEU A 447 -10.17 8.47 -8.65
N GLU A 448 -11.31 7.88 -9.01
CA GLU A 448 -12.13 7.11 -8.07
C GLU A 448 -11.36 5.89 -7.53
N LYS A 449 -10.58 5.22 -8.39
CA LYS A 449 -9.74 4.08 -7.97
C LYS A 449 -8.54 4.47 -7.11
N THR A 450 -7.93 5.61 -7.35
CA THR A 450 -6.74 6.07 -6.61
C THR A 450 -7.07 6.88 -5.36
N GLN A 451 -8.35 7.24 -5.19
CA GLN A 451 -8.85 7.92 -4.01
C GLN A 451 -8.53 7.11 -2.74
N ASP A 452 -8.13 7.79 -1.67
CA ASP A 452 -7.80 7.20 -0.36
C ASP A 452 -6.61 6.21 -0.33
N THR A 453 -5.81 6.17 -1.40
CA THR A 453 -4.59 5.36 -1.50
C THR A 453 -3.32 6.16 -1.19
N ASN A 454 -2.17 5.49 -1.11
CA ASN A 454 -0.86 6.16 -1.00
C ASN A 454 -0.41 6.90 -2.28
N GLN A 455 -1.20 6.89 -3.36
CA GLN A 455 -0.86 7.45 -4.67
C GLN A 455 -1.18 8.96 -4.79
N GLU A 456 -0.84 9.76 -3.78
CA GLU A 456 -1.17 11.20 -3.71
C GLU A 456 -0.59 12.00 -4.90
N PHE A 457 0.62 11.67 -5.35
CA PHE A 457 1.25 12.30 -6.51
C PHE A 457 0.43 12.09 -7.78
N LEU A 458 0.08 10.83 -8.07
CA LEU A 458 -0.72 10.46 -9.24
C LEU A 458 -2.12 11.10 -9.16
N PHE A 459 -2.76 11.04 -7.99
CA PHE A 459 -4.05 11.67 -7.75
C PHE A 459 -4.02 13.17 -8.07
N SER A 460 -3.00 13.89 -7.59
CA SER A 460 -2.82 15.33 -7.84
C SER A 460 -2.68 15.66 -9.33
N ILE A 461 -1.86 14.90 -10.07
CA ILE A 461 -1.68 15.10 -11.52
C ILE A 461 -2.99 14.84 -12.28
N LEU A 462 -3.65 13.72 -12.01
CA LEU A 462 -4.90 13.37 -12.67
C LEU A 462 -6.00 14.39 -12.36
N GLN A 463 -6.08 14.87 -11.11
CA GLN A 463 -7.05 15.88 -10.70
C GLN A 463 -6.81 17.22 -11.42
N SER A 464 -5.54 17.65 -11.54
CA SER A 464 -5.16 18.84 -12.30
C SER A 464 -5.53 18.71 -13.77
N LEU A 465 -5.25 17.55 -14.38
CA LEU A 465 -5.59 17.27 -15.78
C LEU A 465 -7.11 17.23 -16.02
N VAL A 466 -7.88 16.63 -15.11
CA VAL A 466 -9.35 16.64 -15.16
C VAL A 466 -9.85 18.07 -15.09
N LYS A 467 -9.39 18.87 -14.13
CA LYS A 467 -9.81 20.28 -14.02
C LYS A 467 -9.54 21.05 -15.31
N ARG A 468 -8.31 20.98 -15.83
CA ARG A 468 -7.93 21.64 -17.10
C ARG A 468 -8.82 21.20 -18.27
N SER A 469 -9.04 19.89 -18.41
CA SER A 469 -9.83 19.34 -19.51
C SER A 469 -11.32 19.69 -19.40
N ARG A 470 -11.85 19.80 -18.17
CA ARG A 470 -13.21 20.30 -17.91
C ARG A 470 -13.36 21.78 -18.26
N ASP A 471 -12.39 22.61 -17.87
CA ASP A 471 -12.39 24.04 -18.19
C ASP A 471 -12.36 24.24 -19.72
N GLN A 472 -11.56 23.45 -20.44
CA GLN A 472 -11.52 23.46 -21.92
C GLN A 472 -12.86 23.04 -22.54
N PHE A 473 -13.51 22.00 -22.00
CA PHE A 473 -14.83 21.59 -22.47
C PHE A 473 -15.90 22.65 -22.21
N ASP A 474 -15.89 23.30 -21.05
CA ASP A 474 -16.83 24.38 -20.74
C ASP A 474 -16.65 25.57 -21.69
N LEU A 475 -15.40 25.94 -22.02
CA LEU A 475 -15.10 26.95 -23.03
C LEU A 475 -15.66 26.57 -24.41
N PHE A 476 -15.50 25.31 -24.83
CA PHE A 476 -16.09 24.81 -26.08
C PHE A 476 -17.62 24.96 -26.07
N ILE A 477 -18.30 24.62 -24.97
CA ILE A 477 -19.75 24.78 -24.85
C ILE A 477 -20.15 26.25 -24.87
N GLU A 478 -19.37 27.14 -24.27
CA GLU A 478 -19.61 28.59 -24.33
C GLU A 478 -19.46 29.15 -25.74
N GLU A 479 -18.49 28.66 -26.51
CA GLU A 479 -18.35 29.00 -27.93
C GLU A 479 -19.55 28.52 -28.74
N GLN A 480 -20.05 27.29 -28.51
CA GLN A 480 -21.25 26.79 -29.18
C GLN A 480 -22.48 27.64 -28.82
N VAL A 481 -22.65 27.99 -27.54
CA VAL A 481 -23.73 28.85 -27.07
C VAL A 481 -23.65 30.25 -27.69
N ARG A 482 -22.45 30.82 -27.80
CA ARG A 482 -22.23 32.11 -28.46
C ARG A 482 -22.58 32.04 -29.94
N ALA A 483 -22.15 31.00 -30.64
CA ALA A 483 -22.48 30.79 -32.06
C ALA A 483 -24.00 30.71 -32.31
N ILE A 484 -24.77 30.09 -31.40
CA ILE A 484 -26.23 30.04 -31.48
C ILE A 484 -26.84 31.44 -31.26
N LYS A 485 -26.34 32.21 -30.28
CA LYS A 485 -26.83 33.58 -30.01
C LYS A 485 -26.54 34.56 -31.16
N ASP A 486 -25.38 34.43 -31.79
CA ASP A 486 -24.98 35.29 -32.91
C ASP A 486 -25.68 34.90 -34.23
N SER A 487 -26.35 33.73 -34.26
CA SER A 487 -27.12 33.28 -35.41
C SER A 487 -28.43 34.06 -35.54
N HIS A 488 -28.34 35.30 -36.03
CA HIS A 488 -29.51 36.12 -36.30
C HIS A 488 -30.34 35.53 -37.44
N LEU A 489 -31.62 35.28 -37.17
CA LEU A 489 -32.58 34.94 -38.22
C LEU A 489 -32.81 36.15 -39.10
N THR A 490 -32.35 36.10 -40.35
CA THR A 490 -32.85 37.04 -41.34
C THR A 490 -34.31 36.71 -41.60
N VAL A 491 -35.21 37.63 -41.22
CA VAL A 491 -36.68 37.58 -41.36
C VAL A 491 -37.17 37.21 -42.78
N LYS A 492 -36.25 37.17 -43.76
CA LYS A 492 -36.50 36.76 -45.15
C LYS A 492 -36.65 35.24 -45.34
N LYS A 493 -36.17 34.38 -44.43
CA LYS A 493 -36.46 32.93 -44.48
C LYS A 493 -37.86 32.68 -43.95
N ARG A 494 -38.78 32.32 -44.86
CA ARG A 494 -40.23 32.16 -44.60
C ARG A 494 -40.64 30.76 -44.13
N SER A 495 -39.71 29.79 -44.18
CA SER A 495 -39.88 28.40 -43.77
C SER A 495 -38.52 27.71 -43.70
N GLY A 496 -38.44 26.58 -43.00
CA GLY A 496 -37.29 25.69 -42.93
C GLY A 496 -36.64 25.58 -41.55
N ILE A 497 -35.84 24.52 -41.41
CA ILE A 497 -35.05 24.26 -40.20
C ILE A 497 -33.92 25.29 -40.09
N LEU A 498 -33.78 25.89 -38.91
CA LEU A 498 -32.72 26.82 -38.60
C LEU A 498 -31.38 26.09 -38.58
N SER A 499 -30.32 26.76 -39.04
CA SER A 499 -29.01 26.14 -39.23
C SER A 499 -28.45 25.54 -37.94
N PHE A 500 -28.78 26.11 -36.79
CA PHE A 500 -28.32 25.64 -35.48
C PHE A 500 -29.16 24.49 -34.89
N PHE A 501 -30.31 24.11 -35.48
CA PHE A 501 -31.07 22.93 -35.02
C PHE A 501 -30.52 21.60 -35.58
N ARG A 502 -29.78 21.64 -36.70
CA ARG A 502 -29.19 20.44 -37.34
C ARG A 502 -27.96 19.88 -36.60
N PRO A 503 -27.04 20.70 -36.03
CA PRO A 503 -25.85 20.18 -35.36
C PRO A 503 -26.09 19.52 -34.01
N PHE A 504 -27.14 19.95 -33.29
CA PHE A 504 -27.37 19.48 -31.92
C PHE A 504 -27.58 17.96 -31.79
N PRO A 505 -28.45 17.30 -32.59
CA PRO A 505 -28.62 15.85 -32.49
C PRO A 505 -27.35 15.07 -32.82
N VAL A 506 -26.53 15.57 -33.75
CA VAL A 506 -25.24 14.97 -34.10
C VAL A 506 -24.25 15.07 -32.92
N LEU A 507 -24.17 16.25 -32.29
CA LEU A 507 -23.37 16.45 -31.07
C LEU A 507 -23.85 15.54 -29.94
N LEU A 508 -25.16 15.50 -29.68
CA LEU A 508 -25.78 14.68 -28.65
C LEU A 508 -25.45 13.20 -28.85
N GLY A 509 -25.67 12.65 -30.05
CA GLY A 509 -25.36 11.26 -30.34
C GLY A 509 -23.88 10.93 -30.16
N ARG A 510 -22.99 11.86 -30.54
CA ARG A 510 -21.55 11.69 -30.35
C ARG A 510 -21.14 11.68 -28.88
N LEU A 511 -21.62 12.63 -28.08
CA LEU A 511 -21.28 12.70 -26.65
C LEU A 511 -21.86 11.51 -25.88
N GLU A 512 -23.09 11.09 -26.18
CA GLU A 512 -23.70 9.89 -25.57
C GLU A 512 -22.95 8.60 -25.93
N ASN A 513 -22.45 8.48 -27.16
CA ASN A 513 -21.61 7.33 -27.55
C ASN A 513 -20.31 7.27 -26.73
N PHE A 514 -19.66 8.40 -26.45
CA PHE A 514 -18.44 8.44 -25.65
C PHE A 514 -18.69 8.19 -24.16
N LEU A 515 -19.80 8.68 -23.62
CA LEU A 515 -20.16 8.47 -22.21
C LEU A 515 -20.64 7.04 -21.94
N GLY A 516 -21.27 6.38 -22.92
CA GLY A 516 -21.82 5.03 -22.76
C GLY A 516 -22.76 4.93 -21.55
N ASN A 517 -22.48 3.98 -20.65
CA ASN A 517 -23.22 3.82 -19.39
C ASN A 517 -22.49 4.42 -18.17
N SER A 518 -21.47 5.26 -18.40
CA SER A 518 -20.69 5.85 -17.31
C SER A 518 -21.56 6.78 -16.45
N GLN A 519 -21.42 6.64 -15.12
CA GLN A 519 -22.06 7.47 -14.08
C GLN A 519 -21.06 8.43 -13.43
N THR A 520 -20.02 8.79 -14.17
CA THR A 520 -18.94 9.68 -13.72
C THR A 520 -19.40 11.14 -13.67
N GLN A 521 -18.68 12.01 -12.96
CA GLN A 521 -19.03 13.43 -12.78
C GLN A 521 -19.14 14.19 -14.11
N ILE A 522 -18.38 13.80 -15.13
CA ILE A 522 -18.49 14.34 -16.50
C ILE A 522 -19.90 14.15 -17.09
N ARG A 523 -20.66 13.13 -16.68
CA ARG A 523 -22.07 12.96 -17.07
C ARG A 523 -22.90 14.17 -16.66
N ASP A 524 -22.73 14.64 -15.42
CA ASP A 524 -23.46 15.79 -14.91
C ASP A 524 -23.07 17.08 -15.64
N GLN A 525 -21.78 17.24 -15.96
CA GLN A 525 -21.30 18.38 -16.73
C GLN A 525 -21.84 18.38 -18.16
N VAL A 526 -21.86 17.22 -18.84
CA VAL A 526 -22.45 17.08 -20.17
C VAL A 526 -23.97 17.30 -20.14
N ASN A 527 -24.67 16.82 -19.10
CA ASN A 527 -26.09 17.10 -18.90
C ASN A 527 -26.38 18.60 -18.71
N LYS A 528 -25.52 19.31 -17.95
CA LYS A 528 -25.59 20.78 -17.83
C LYS A 528 -25.33 21.46 -19.17
N ALA A 529 -24.39 20.96 -19.96
CA ALA A 529 -24.10 21.47 -21.30
C ALA A 529 -25.29 21.30 -22.24
N TYR A 530 -25.93 20.12 -22.28
CA TYR A 530 -27.17 19.91 -23.04
C TYR A 530 -28.25 20.91 -22.66
N LYS A 531 -28.52 21.03 -21.35
CA LYS A 531 -29.51 21.99 -20.85
C LYS A 531 -29.20 23.42 -21.29
N LYS A 532 -27.94 23.86 -21.17
CA LYS A 532 -27.50 25.21 -21.55
C LYS A 532 -27.69 25.46 -23.05
N ILE A 533 -27.30 24.51 -23.90
CA ILE A 533 -27.45 24.61 -25.36
C ILE A 533 -28.94 24.66 -25.74
N ILE A 534 -29.75 23.70 -25.26
CA ILE A 534 -31.17 23.60 -25.64
C ILE A 534 -31.95 24.85 -25.20
N LEU A 535 -31.72 25.35 -23.98
CA LEU A 535 -32.37 26.57 -23.51
C LEU A 535 -32.06 27.75 -24.43
N VAL A 536 -30.81 27.95 -24.81
CA VAL A 536 -30.41 29.04 -25.71
C VAL A 536 -30.98 28.84 -27.12
N MET A 537 -31.10 27.60 -27.62
CA MET A 537 -31.76 27.32 -28.90
C MET A 537 -33.24 27.71 -28.87
N PHE A 538 -33.95 27.36 -27.78
CA PHE A 538 -35.38 27.65 -27.63
C PHE A 538 -35.60 29.16 -27.40
N GLU A 539 -34.80 29.80 -26.54
CA GLU A 539 -34.84 31.24 -26.31
C GLU A 539 -34.59 32.04 -27.59
N ASN A 540 -33.63 31.64 -28.44
CA ASN A 540 -33.39 32.33 -29.71
C ASN A 540 -34.53 32.15 -30.72
N LEU A 541 -35.18 30.98 -30.72
CA LEU A 541 -36.39 30.74 -31.52
C LEU A 541 -37.56 31.62 -31.03
N GLU A 542 -37.78 31.70 -29.72
CA GLU A 542 -38.83 32.54 -29.12
C GLU A 542 -38.52 34.05 -29.18
N ALA A 543 -37.26 34.46 -29.09
CA ALA A 543 -36.88 35.86 -29.26
C ALA A 543 -37.17 36.32 -30.69
N SER A 544 -36.95 35.42 -31.65
CA SER A 544 -37.34 35.64 -33.05
C SER A 544 -38.86 35.73 -33.21
N ALA A 545 -39.64 35.04 -32.37
CA ALA A 545 -41.08 35.22 -32.26
C ALA A 545 -41.48 36.61 -31.79
N ARG A 546 -40.97 37.00 -30.62
CA ARG A 546 -41.34 38.25 -29.96
C ARG A 546 -40.90 39.50 -30.72
N ALA A 547 -39.75 39.45 -31.39
CA ALA A 547 -39.25 40.57 -32.20
C ALA A 547 -40.15 40.89 -33.41
N SER A 548 -40.81 39.88 -33.99
CA SER A 548 -41.76 40.06 -35.08
C SER A 548 -43.12 40.60 -34.59
N GLU A 549 -43.54 40.23 -33.38
CA GLU A 549 -44.76 40.74 -32.73
C GLU A 549 -44.64 42.22 -32.30
N ALA A 550 -43.48 42.64 -31.80
CA ALA A 550 -43.26 44.00 -31.30
C ALA A 550 -43.13 45.08 -32.39
N GLY A 551 -42.85 44.69 -33.65
CA GLY A 551 -42.63 45.60 -34.77
C GLY A 551 -43.89 46.11 -35.48
N GLY A 552 -45.08 45.72 -35.03
CA GLY A 552 -46.35 46.09 -35.69
C GLY A 552 -46.52 45.49 -37.10
N HIS A 553 -45.80 44.41 -37.40
CA HIS A 553 -45.78 43.78 -38.72
C HIS A 553 -46.99 42.84 -38.97
N ASP A 554 -47.37 42.74 -40.25
CA ASP A 554 -48.55 42.06 -40.81
C ASP A 554 -48.86 40.66 -40.23
N GLU A 555 -50.15 40.26 -40.24
CA GLU A 555 -50.68 38.89 -39.97
C GLU A 555 -49.91 37.76 -40.71
N LYS A 556 -49.18 38.11 -41.77
CA LYS A 556 -48.36 37.21 -42.58
C LYS A 556 -47.04 36.83 -41.90
N GLU A 557 -46.44 37.72 -41.12
CA GLU A 557 -45.18 37.45 -40.41
C GLU A 557 -45.42 36.60 -39.16
N GLN A 558 -46.51 36.85 -38.43
CA GLN A 558 -46.98 35.99 -37.35
C GLN A 558 -47.25 34.55 -37.82
N LEU A 559 -47.83 34.39 -39.02
CA LEU A 559 -48.07 33.06 -39.59
C LEU A 559 -46.75 32.35 -39.95
N ASN A 560 -45.77 33.06 -40.51
CA ASN A 560 -44.45 32.48 -40.84
C ASN A 560 -43.74 31.98 -39.57
N LEU A 561 -43.92 32.69 -38.46
CA LEU A 561 -43.34 32.29 -37.19
C LEU A 561 -43.91 30.97 -36.67
N HIS A 562 -45.24 30.80 -36.68
CA HIS A 562 -45.83 29.52 -36.27
C HIS A 562 -45.30 28.37 -37.12
N VAL A 563 -45.09 28.60 -38.43
CA VAL A 563 -44.49 27.60 -39.34
C VAL A 563 -43.05 27.27 -38.93
N ILE A 564 -42.20 28.28 -38.72
CA ILE A 564 -40.79 28.09 -38.33
C ILE A 564 -40.70 27.37 -36.98
N THR A 565 -41.50 27.79 -36.00
CA THR A 565 -41.50 27.19 -34.66
C THR A 565 -41.96 25.74 -34.70
N LEU A 566 -43.01 25.46 -35.48
CA LEU A 566 -43.55 24.12 -35.68
C LEU A 566 -42.53 23.18 -36.34
N GLU A 567 -41.90 23.59 -37.44
CA GLU A 567 -40.89 22.79 -38.14
C GLU A 567 -39.66 22.54 -37.26
N ASN A 568 -39.15 23.56 -36.54
CA ASN A 568 -37.94 23.39 -35.73
C ASN A 568 -38.18 22.57 -34.44
N MET A 569 -39.36 22.70 -33.82
CA MET A 569 -39.72 21.86 -32.67
C MET A 569 -39.98 20.42 -33.08
N HIS A 570 -40.62 20.20 -34.24
CA HIS A 570 -40.77 18.85 -34.75
C HIS A 570 -39.43 18.19 -35.07
N HIS A 571 -38.55 18.92 -35.77
CA HIS A 571 -37.19 18.47 -36.07
C HIS A 571 -36.44 18.07 -34.79
N PHE A 572 -36.43 18.95 -33.79
CA PHE A 572 -35.80 18.68 -32.50
C PHE A 572 -36.33 17.36 -31.93
N TYR A 573 -37.64 17.26 -31.71
CA TYR A 573 -38.26 16.06 -31.13
C TYR A 573 -38.00 14.79 -31.95
N SER A 574 -38.07 14.86 -33.27
CA SER A 574 -37.88 13.71 -34.16
C SER A 574 -36.46 13.13 -34.06
N GLU A 575 -35.45 14.00 -34.01
CA GLU A 575 -34.04 13.63 -33.97
C GLU A 575 -33.56 13.27 -32.55
N THR A 576 -34.11 13.88 -31.50
CA THR A 576 -33.64 13.66 -30.11
C THR A 576 -34.43 12.58 -29.36
N ARG A 577 -35.61 12.14 -29.83
CA ARG A 577 -36.43 11.11 -29.14
C ARG A 577 -35.70 9.78 -28.88
N GLY A 578 -34.69 9.45 -29.69
CA GLY A 578 -33.86 8.26 -29.50
C GLY A 578 -33.05 8.28 -28.19
N PHE A 579 -32.85 9.47 -27.62
CA PHE A 579 -32.05 9.70 -26.41
C PHE A 579 -32.89 9.91 -25.15
N ASN A 580 -34.18 9.51 -25.16
CA ASN A 580 -35.10 9.64 -24.01
C ASN A 580 -34.64 8.94 -22.72
N LYS A 581 -33.61 8.08 -22.77
CA LYS A 581 -32.96 7.53 -21.57
C LYS A 581 -32.32 8.62 -20.71
N ASN A 582 -31.89 9.73 -21.32
CA ASN A 582 -31.36 10.87 -20.60
C ASN A 582 -32.54 11.73 -20.07
N PRO A 583 -32.65 11.96 -18.75
CA PRO A 583 -33.78 12.68 -18.16
C PRO A 583 -33.88 14.14 -18.63
N ILE A 584 -32.74 14.79 -18.88
CA ILE A 584 -32.71 16.17 -19.38
C ILE A 584 -33.32 16.24 -20.78
N ILE A 585 -32.91 15.33 -21.67
CA ILE A 585 -33.41 15.28 -23.04
C ILE A 585 -34.90 14.91 -23.05
N SER A 586 -35.34 13.98 -22.20
CA SER A 586 -36.76 13.63 -22.06
C SER A 586 -37.63 14.84 -21.66
N GLN A 587 -37.15 15.65 -20.71
CA GLN A 587 -37.84 16.87 -20.31
C GLN A 587 -37.99 17.85 -21.49
N PHE A 588 -36.91 18.11 -22.21
CA PHE A 588 -36.94 19.03 -23.36
C PHE A 588 -37.73 18.47 -24.54
N ASN A 589 -37.78 17.15 -24.73
CA ASN A 589 -38.63 16.51 -25.73
C ASN A 589 -40.11 16.70 -25.41
N LYS A 590 -40.49 16.65 -24.14
CA LYS A 590 -41.85 16.98 -23.69
C LYS A 590 -42.18 18.45 -23.99
N GLN A 591 -41.30 19.37 -23.61
CA GLN A 591 -41.49 20.80 -23.88
C GLN A 591 -41.58 21.10 -25.38
N SER A 592 -40.71 20.48 -26.19
CA SER A 592 -40.70 20.64 -27.63
C SER A 592 -41.99 20.12 -28.27
N LYS A 593 -42.51 18.98 -27.78
CA LYS A 593 -43.80 18.44 -28.22
C LYS A 593 -44.97 19.36 -27.84
N GLU A 594 -44.99 19.87 -26.61
CA GLU A 594 -46.02 20.82 -26.14
C GLU A 594 -46.00 22.11 -26.97
N ALA A 595 -44.80 22.65 -27.24
CA ALA A 595 -44.63 23.82 -28.11
C ALA A 595 -45.08 23.54 -29.57
N TYR A 596 -44.73 22.37 -30.11
CA TYR A 596 -45.20 21.94 -31.43
C TYR A 596 -46.74 21.88 -31.49
N GLU A 597 -47.40 21.26 -30.51
CA GLU A 597 -48.86 21.15 -30.45
C GLU A 597 -49.52 22.53 -30.29
N HIS A 598 -48.95 23.40 -29.45
CA HIS A 598 -49.43 24.77 -29.26
C HIS A 598 -49.37 25.59 -30.55
N HIS A 599 -48.22 25.63 -31.23
CA HIS A 599 -48.05 26.38 -32.47
C HIS A 599 -48.83 25.75 -33.65
N LEU A 600 -49.02 24.42 -33.65
CA LEU A 600 -49.89 23.74 -34.61
C LEU A 600 -51.34 24.20 -34.48
N ASN A 601 -51.86 24.28 -33.25
CA ASN A 601 -53.24 24.74 -33.02
C ASN A 601 -53.41 26.21 -33.44
N LEU A 602 -52.48 27.09 -33.07
CA LEU A 602 -52.51 28.51 -33.48
C LEU A 602 -52.40 28.68 -35.00
N TYR A 603 -51.56 27.88 -35.66
CA TYR A 603 -51.44 27.87 -37.12
C TYR A 603 -52.75 27.40 -37.78
N THR A 604 -53.32 26.30 -37.29
CA THR A 604 -54.58 25.73 -37.79
C THR A 604 -55.73 26.73 -37.64
N GLN A 605 -55.89 27.35 -36.47
CA GLN A 605 -56.90 28.39 -36.24
C GLN A 605 -56.69 29.56 -37.21
N ASN A 606 -55.48 30.13 -37.30
CA ASN A 606 -55.22 31.24 -38.22
C ASN A 606 -55.49 30.92 -39.70
N ILE A 607 -55.32 29.67 -40.12
CA ILE A 607 -55.63 29.26 -41.50
C ILE A 607 -57.13 29.08 -41.72
N ILE A 608 -57.85 28.46 -40.77
CA ILE A 608 -59.30 28.22 -40.86
C ILE A 608 -60.08 29.54 -40.75
N ASN A 609 -59.62 30.45 -39.88
CA ASN A 609 -60.22 31.77 -39.67
C ASN A 609 -60.19 32.62 -40.94
N ARG A 610 -59.33 32.36 -41.93
CA ARG A 610 -59.27 33.18 -43.16
C ARG A 610 -60.47 32.98 -44.10
N PRO A 611 -60.82 31.77 -44.55
CA PRO A 611 -62.02 31.55 -45.34
C PRO A 611 -63.31 31.64 -44.53
N LEU A 612 -63.27 31.40 -43.21
CA LEU A 612 -64.45 31.35 -42.34
C LEU A 612 -64.61 32.54 -41.39
N LYS A 613 -63.80 33.61 -41.51
CA LYS A 613 -63.75 34.72 -40.54
C LYS A 613 -65.13 35.23 -40.10
N ARG A 614 -65.97 35.57 -41.08
CA ARG A 614 -67.32 36.11 -40.84
C ARG A 614 -68.28 35.09 -40.21
N LEU A 615 -68.12 33.82 -40.56
CA LEU A 615 -68.92 32.73 -39.99
C LEU A 615 -68.54 32.52 -38.52
N GLN A 616 -67.24 32.52 -38.25
CA GLN A 616 -66.68 32.39 -36.91
C GLN A 616 -67.04 33.57 -36.01
N GLU A 617 -66.86 34.82 -36.47
CA GLU A 617 -67.26 36.04 -35.73
C GLU A 617 -68.76 36.02 -35.37
N PHE A 618 -69.61 35.52 -36.27
CA PHE A 618 -71.04 35.39 -36.04
C PHE A 618 -71.37 34.36 -34.95
N PHE A 619 -70.79 33.16 -35.01
CA PHE A 619 -71.04 32.09 -34.03
C PHE A 619 -70.34 32.31 -32.69
N ASP A 620 -69.15 32.90 -32.67
CA ASP A 620 -68.48 33.31 -31.44
C ASP A 620 -69.27 34.43 -30.73
N GLY A 621 -69.90 35.32 -31.50
CA GLY A 621 -70.85 36.32 -30.99
C GLY A 621 -72.09 35.69 -30.34
N ILE A 622 -72.63 34.63 -30.95
CA ILE A 622 -73.73 33.84 -30.38
C ILE A 622 -73.29 33.14 -29.08
N GLU A 623 -72.11 32.51 -29.07
CA GLU A 623 -71.57 31.87 -27.86
C GLU A 623 -71.34 32.87 -26.73
N SER A 624 -70.85 34.08 -27.05
CA SER A 624 -70.71 35.15 -26.06
C SER A 624 -72.06 35.61 -25.52
N LEU A 625 -73.08 35.72 -26.38
CA LEU A 625 -74.43 36.09 -25.97
C LEU A 625 -75.08 35.02 -25.07
N LEU A 626 -74.89 33.74 -25.42
CA LEU A 626 -75.36 32.58 -24.64
C LEU A 626 -74.77 32.49 -23.23
N LYS A 627 -73.65 33.17 -22.94
CA LYS A 627 -73.11 33.27 -21.57
C LYS A 627 -73.94 34.18 -20.65
N SER A 628 -74.78 35.04 -21.23
CA SER A 628 -75.52 36.09 -20.52
C SER A 628 -77.03 36.05 -20.76
N THR A 629 -77.49 35.28 -21.74
CA THR A 629 -78.86 35.27 -22.26
C THR A 629 -79.26 33.82 -22.55
N SER A 630 -80.52 33.46 -22.30
CA SER A 630 -80.99 32.09 -22.53
C SER A 630 -81.01 31.75 -24.03
N ALA A 631 -80.89 30.46 -24.38
CA ALA A 631 -80.79 30.02 -25.77
C ALA A 631 -82.01 30.41 -26.64
N GLU A 632 -83.19 30.53 -26.02
CA GLU A 632 -84.44 30.93 -26.67
C GLU A 632 -84.44 32.44 -27.02
N GLU A 633 -83.78 33.25 -26.20
CA GLU A 633 -83.73 34.71 -26.33
C GLU A 633 -82.72 35.21 -27.39
N VAL A 634 -81.77 34.35 -27.80
CA VAL A 634 -80.78 34.67 -28.85
C VAL A 634 -81.44 35.04 -30.17
N THR A 635 -82.59 34.44 -30.48
CA THR A 635 -83.33 34.67 -31.73
C THR A 635 -83.93 36.07 -31.85
N TYR A 636 -84.11 36.77 -30.73
CA TYR A 636 -84.66 38.13 -30.67
C TYR A 636 -83.59 39.22 -30.74
N HIS A 637 -82.30 38.85 -30.65
CA HIS A 637 -81.21 39.81 -30.74
C HIS A 637 -81.02 40.31 -32.18
N VAL A 638 -81.00 41.62 -32.40
CA VAL A 638 -80.97 42.26 -33.74
C VAL A 638 -79.81 41.74 -34.61
N SER A 639 -78.64 41.55 -34.00
CA SER A 639 -77.44 41.09 -34.73
C SER A 639 -77.39 39.58 -35.01
N TYR A 640 -78.16 38.76 -34.28
CA TYR A 640 -78.08 37.29 -34.32
C TYR A 640 -79.44 36.62 -34.55
N ASN A 641 -80.43 37.34 -35.08
CA ASN A 641 -81.73 36.76 -35.39
C ASN A 641 -81.68 35.77 -36.58
N LYS A 642 -82.80 35.08 -36.84
CA LYS A 642 -82.93 34.08 -37.93
C LYS A 642 -82.64 34.67 -39.32
N GLN A 643 -82.89 35.96 -39.54
CA GLN A 643 -82.61 36.62 -40.81
C GLN A 643 -81.10 36.87 -40.98
N SER A 644 -80.40 37.28 -39.92
CA SER A 644 -78.95 37.43 -39.89
C SER A 644 -78.23 36.10 -40.10
N LEU A 645 -78.74 35.00 -39.50
CA LEU A 645 -78.23 33.63 -39.76
C LEU A 645 -78.46 33.21 -41.22
N LYS A 646 -79.65 33.43 -41.79
CA LYS A 646 -79.90 33.13 -43.22
C LYS A 646 -79.00 33.96 -44.14
N SER A 647 -78.75 35.22 -43.79
CA SER A 647 -77.86 36.11 -44.54
C SER A 647 -76.40 35.64 -44.49
N ILE A 648 -75.88 35.28 -43.32
CA ILE A 648 -74.48 34.81 -43.17
C ILE A 648 -74.26 33.50 -43.93
N ILE A 649 -75.20 32.55 -43.86
CA ILE A 649 -75.13 31.27 -44.58
C ILE A 649 -75.21 31.50 -46.10
N LYS A 650 -76.09 32.39 -46.56
CA LYS A 650 -76.22 32.73 -47.99
C LYS A 650 -74.96 33.41 -48.55
N THR A 651 -74.21 34.11 -47.69
CA THR A 651 -72.94 34.77 -48.04
C THR A 651 -71.77 33.78 -48.16
N HIS A 652 -71.92 32.56 -47.67
CA HIS A 652 -70.92 31.49 -47.73
C HIS A 652 -71.45 30.24 -48.47
N PRO A 653 -71.69 30.30 -49.80
CA PRO A 653 -72.16 29.15 -50.58
C PRO A 653 -71.11 28.03 -50.64
N ALA A 654 -71.56 26.80 -50.90
CA ALA A 654 -70.71 25.61 -50.94
C ALA A 654 -69.54 25.72 -51.93
N GLU A 655 -69.69 26.50 -53.01
CA GLU A 655 -68.63 26.75 -53.99
C GLU A 655 -67.50 27.60 -53.40
N ASP A 656 -67.81 28.62 -52.60
CA ASP A 656 -66.82 29.51 -51.98
C ASP A 656 -66.09 28.83 -50.83
N ILE A 657 -66.79 27.96 -50.08
CA ILE A 657 -66.16 27.10 -49.06
C ILE A 657 -65.17 26.13 -49.74
N ARG A 658 -65.56 25.52 -50.87
CA ARG A 658 -64.67 24.62 -51.64
C ARG A 658 -63.43 25.35 -52.17
N LYS A 659 -63.60 26.58 -52.72
CA LYS A 659 -62.49 27.45 -53.13
C LYS A 659 -61.62 27.84 -51.93
N GLY A 660 -62.22 28.11 -50.78
CA GLY A 660 -61.54 28.37 -49.51
C GLY A 660 -60.64 27.20 -49.10
N ILE A 661 -61.17 25.98 -49.07
CA ILE A 661 -60.42 24.74 -48.74
C ILE A 661 -59.26 24.51 -49.72
N HIS A 662 -59.48 24.69 -51.02
CA HIS A 662 -58.41 24.56 -52.02
C HIS A 662 -57.30 25.60 -51.80
N ASN A 663 -57.67 26.85 -51.48
CA ASN A 663 -56.72 27.91 -51.19
C ASN A 663 -55.97 27.69 -49.87
N MET A 664 -56.64 27.12 -48.84
CA MET A 664 -55.97 26.70 -47.61
C MET A 664 -54.91 25.64 -47.91
N TYR A 665 -55.27 24.57 -48.65
CA TYR A 665 -54.33 23.51 -49.01
C TYR A 665 -53.11 24.04 -49.77
N LYS A 666 -53.32 24.89 -50.78
CA LYS A 666 -52.22 25.54 -51.52
C LYS A 666 -51.32 26.39 -50.64
N ARG A 667 -51.85 27.04 -49.60
CA ARG A 667 -51.05 27.82 -48.63
C ARG A 667 -50.23 26.92 -47.73
N VAL A 668 -50.84 25.85 -47.19
CA VAL A 668 -50.12 24.88 -46.36
C VAL A 668 -49.00 24.21 -47.16
N LEU A 669 -49.25 23.84 -48.43
CA LEU A 669 -48.24 23.32 -49.35
C LEU A 669 -47.06 24.29 -49.55
N LYS A 670 -47.31 25.60 -49.55
CA LYS A 670 -46.27 26.62 -49.72
C LYS A 670 -45.47 26.88 -48.45
N HIS A 671 -46.11 26.74 -47.28
CA HIS A 671 -45.48 27.00 -45.99
C HIS A 671 -44.68 25.80 -45.50
N MET A 672 -45.23 24.60 -45.62
CA MET A 672 -44.60 23.36 -45.16
C MET A 672 -43.60 22.89 -46.22
N GLY A 673 -42.32 22.90 -45.89
CA GLY A 673 -41.27 22.38 -46.77
C GLY A 673 -41.37 20.87 -47.00
N GLU A 674 -40.66 20.35 -48.02
CA GLU A 674 -40.60 18.89 -48.28
C GLU A 674 -39.75 18.12 -47.25
N GLU A 675 -38.91 18.81 -46.47
CA GLU A 675 -37.85 18.19 -45.64
C GLU A 675 -38.40 17.29 -44.50
N GLU A 676 -39.52 17.64 -43.85
CA GLU A 676 -40.00 16.91 -42.64
C GLU A 676 -41.29 16.09 -42.83
N ARG A 677 -41.86 16.05 -44.05
CA ARG A 677 -43.14 15.36 -44.33
C ARG A 677 -44.31 15.79 -43.42
N LEU A 678 -44.24 16.98 -42.85
CA LEU A 678 -45.25 17.53 -41.93
C LEU A 678 -46.57 17.90 -42.63
N LEU A 679 -46.55 18.09 -43.95
CA LEU A 679 -47.71 18.49 -44.74
C LEU A 679 -48.95 17.64 -44.47
N GLN A 680 -48.82 16.31 -44.46
CA GLN A 680 -49.96 15.41 -44.25
C GLN A 680 -50.49 15.48 -42.81
N VAL A 681 -49.60 15.59 -41.83
CA VAL A 681 -49.96 15.65 -40.41
C VAL A 681 -50.69 16.96 -40.11
N VAL A 682 -50.12 18.08 -40.57
CA VAL A 682 -50.71 19.41 -40.42
C VAL A 682 -52.04 19.49 -41.17
N TRP A 683 -52.10 18.99 -42.40
CA TRP A 683 -53.34 19.00 -43.18
C TRP A 683 -54.45 18.17 -42.53
N ARG A 684 -54.12 17.00 -41.99
CA ARG A 684 -55.08 16.18 -41.24
C ARG A 684 -55.58 16.90 -39.98
N ASN A 685 -54.70 17.61 -39.27
CA ASN A 685 -55.10 18.42 -38.11
C ASN A 685 -56.04 19.58 -38.51
N ILE A 686 -55.78 20.25 -39.64
CA ILE A 686 -56.66 21.29 -40.21
C ILE A 686 -58.01 20.69 -40.61
N GLN A 687 -58.03 19.53 -41.27
CA GLN A 687 -59.26 18.83 -41.63
C GLN A 687 -60.10 18.53 -40.38
N GLN A 688 -59.48 17.96 -39.35
CA GLN A 688 -60.16 17.63 -38.10
C GLN A 688 -60.71 18.89 -37.42
N SER A 689 -59.90 19.95 -37.32
CA SER A 689 -60.35 21.21 -36.70
C SER A 689 -61.49 21.87 -37.48
N PHE A 690 -61.48 21.79 -38.81
CA PHE A 690 -62.57 22.26 -39.66
C PHE A 690 -63.86 21.46 -39.45
N LEU A 691 -63.75 20.13 -39.29
CA LEU A 691 -64.87 19.24 -38.96
C LEU A 691 -65.43 19.55 -37.55
N ASP A 692 -64.56 19.83 -36.59
CA ASP A 692 -64.94 20.17 -35.22
C ASP A 692 -65.66 21.53 -35.18
N GLU A 693 -65.18 22.54 -35.91
CA GLU A 693 -65.88 23.82 -36.09
C GLU A 693 -67.24 23.66 -36.78
N TYR A 694 -67.31 22.85 -37.84
CA TYR A 694 -68.59 22.57 -38.51
C TYR A 694 -69.60 21.92 -37.55
N THR A 695 -69.13 20.97 -36.75
CA THR A 695 -69.93 20.31 -35.71
C THR A 695 -70.36 21.32 -34.63
N ARG A 696 -69.47 22.24 -34.23
CA ARG A 696 -69.77 23.34 -33.29
C ARG A 696 -70.88 24.24 -33.84
N TYR A 697 -70.74 24.73 -35.07
CA TYR A 697 -71.76 25.58 -35.70
C TYR A 697 -73.11 24.85 -35.82
N THR A 698 -73.10 23.57 -36.21
CA THR A 698 -74.33 22.77 -36.31
C THR A 698 -75.03 22.62 -34.96
N LYS A 699 -74.27 22.40 -33.88
CA LYS A 699 -74.82 22.36 -32.51
C LYS A 699 -75.42 23.70 -32.09
N LEU A 700 -74.73 24.81 -32.31
CA LEU A 700 -75.24 26.15 -31.97
C LEU A 700 -76.52 26.49 -32.75
N ILE A 701 -76.57 26.12 -34.03
CA ILE A 701 -77.78 26.28 -34.84
C ILE A 701 -78.93 25.46 -34.24
N ALA A 702 -78.69 24.20 -33.90
CA ALA A 702 -79.69 23.33 -33.30
C ALA A 702 -80.18 23.83 -31.94
N THR A 703 -79.29 24.38 -31.10
CA THR A 703 -79.64 24.86 -29.76
C THR A 703 -80.36 26.20 -29.77
N CYS A 704 -79.94 27.16 -30.61
CA CYS A 704 -80.50 28.52 -30.59
C CYS A 704 -81.65 28.71 -31.60
N TYR A 705 -81.74 27.86 -32.63
CA TYR A 705 -82.71 28.02 -33.71
C TYR A 705 -83.47 26.71 -34.03
N GLY A 706 -83.29 25.66 -33.22
CA GLY A 706 -83.92 24.35 -33.42
C GLY A 706 -85.42 24.34 -33.17
N GLU A 707 -85.93 25.19 -32.28
CA GLU A 707 -87.37 25.38 -32.07
C GLU A 707 -87.93 26.42 -33.03
N SER A 708 -87.91 26.12 -34.32
CA SER A 708 -88.81 26.69 -35.36
C SER A 708 -88.39 26.13 -36.72
N ASN A 709 -88.53 24.81 -36.88
CA ASN A 709 -88.66 24.23 -38.22
C ASN A 709 -89.90 24.80 -38.91
#